data_AF-A0A177MZ62-F1
#
_entry.id   AF-A0A177MZ62-F1
#
_cell.length_a   1.000
_cell.length_b   1.000
_cell.length_c   1.000
_cell.angle_alpha   90.00
_cell.angle_beta   90.00
_cell.angle_gamma   90.00
#
_symmetry.space_group_name_H-M   'P 1'
#
loop_
_entity.id
_entity.type
_entity.pdbx_description
1 polymer ?
#
loop_
_entity_poly.entity_id
_entity_poly.type
_entity_poly.pdbx_seq_one_letter_code
_entity_poly.pdbx_strand_id
1 'polypeptide(L)'
;MAANLLSNGGFESPGTVTTYQFLSNNATSVTGWTVIDDGVGERPYLMNKNRPGGNYTNRVVEGIYAMAINQGSGIKTTFPVTAGVTYTLSFQAQKGTTSGYTPLEVSVAGFNATFTTITGSFQLLTYTFTASATNSAAELRFFNSSPTPDYKTYDIDAVVVEEGSGPSVPVNPFVGDPADPGDPTFITSHFSGSQNCAMCHNGIVDNQNKDVSIITDWSSTMMANATRDPFWRAKVRSEIARHPELQTVINDKCSKCHAPMANTQAKKDGSIASQTIFDGGILDVGHAKHDAAMDGVSCTLCHQIPATPALGTLATMSGNYTVNDTKTIFGPYGDPGDTALFTMPMVMHTGYTPTYGAQIKDSKLCASCHNLKTPYVDENGTVLSTTPESEFPEQTPYMEWEQSSYVSQKSCQGCHMSRTDGVKISTMGPSGPRNNFAIHDLVGANKLMLDILNNNKAQLGVLSNNFPETIAKTDSMLKGAATVTVVEQRDTAGALDFTLQINSATGHKLPTSYPSRRAIVHVMVTNAQNQIVWESGKVNADGSIEGVDADENGVTFEPHYDQITSADQVQVYEAIMGNNLGEVTYTLLRGKEYLKDNRILPTGFNKASAPNDVRVVGAALSDSNFIGGSDQISYQIGGLPAGHYTIKAELVYQTLSHAFAEDLFVDTTTPEVVDFKTMFDASTQKSTVIASAEFADTVTEPVVDTDGDGVADNLDNCKLVANANQRDTDNDGYGNICDPDFNQNKIVDPLDLNSLKAQFGKASPNHDLNGNGIVDPLDLNILKSYWGKAPGPSGLQP
;
A
#
# COMPACT_ATOMS: atom_id res chain seq x y z
N MET A 1 17.29 -21.55 -15.77
CA MET A 1 16.06 -22.33 -16.03
C MET A 1 16.50 -23.75 -16.32
N ALA A 2 16.05 -24.74 -15.54
CA ALA A 2 16.22 -26.13 -15.91
C ALA A 2 15.35 -26.41 -17.15
N ALA A 3 15.84 -27.20 -18.10
CA ALA A 3 15.07 -27.53 -19.30
C ALA A 3 14.06 -28.64 -19.00
N ASN A 4 12.85 -28.55 -19.59
CA ASN A 4 11.86 -29.64 -19.51
C ASN A 4 12.48 -30.94 -20.05
N LEU A 5 12.41 -32.00 -19.25
CA LEU A 5 12.95 -33.33 -19.59
C LEU A 5 12.05 -34.09 -20.57
N LEU A 6 10.84 -33.61 -20.81
CA LEU A 6 9.91 -34.16 -21.79
C LEU A 6 10.12 -33.52 -23.17
N SER A 7 10.14 -34.34 -24.21
CA SER A 7 10.38 -33.89 -25.60
C SER A 7 9.15 -33.24 -26.27
N ASN A 8 7.96 -33.35 -25.67
CA ASN A 8 6.70 -32.86 -26.24
C ASN A 8 5.61 -32.69 -25.16
N GLY A 9 5.88 -31.87 -24.14
CA GLY A 9 5.01 -31.67 -22.97
C GLY A 9 3.65 -31.02 -23.27
N GLY A 10 3.60 -30.10 -24.23
CA GLY A 10 2.38 -29.45 -24.72
C GLY A 10 1.76 -30.13 -25.94
N PHE A 11 2.18 -31.36 -26.29
CA PHE A 11 1.58 -32.16 -27.37
C PHE A 11 1.59 -31.53 -28.79
N GLU A 12 2.40 -30.50 -29.02
CA GLU A 12 2.46 -29.73 -30.26
C GLU A 12 3.08 -30.47 -31.47
N SER A 13 3.73 -31.62 -31.24
CA SER A 13 4.40 -32.38 -32.30
C SER A 13 3.86 -33.82 -32.44
N PRO A 14 3.48 -34.28 -33.64
CA PRO A 14 3.41 -33.55 -34.90
C PRO A 14 2.12 -32.70 -34.99
N GLY A 15 2.25 -31.43 -35.35
CA GLY A 15 1.11 -30.50 -35.53
C GLY A 15 0.36 -30.70 -36.84
N THR A 16 -0.16 -31.92 -37.09
CA THR A 16 -0.80 -32.27 -38.37
C THR A 16 -2.32 -32.37 -38.32
N VAL A 17 -2.93 -32.28 -37.12
CA VAL A 17 -4.38 -32.43 -36.93
C VAL A 17 -5.06 -31.07 -37.08
N THR A 18 -6.07 -30.95 -37.94
CA THR A 18 -6.84 -29.70 -38.16
C THR A 18 -8.12 -29.63 -37.34
N THR A 19 -8.53 -30.73 -36.70
CA THR A 19 -9.72 -30.83 -35.86
C THR A 19 -9.40 -31.58 -34.55
N TYR A 20 -9.70 -32.87 -34.46
CA TYR A 20 -9.25 -33.76 -33.40
C TYR A 20 -8.96 -35.13 -33.99
N GLN A 21 -8.06 -35.90 -33.35
CA GLN A 21 -7.66 -37.23 -33.81
C GLN A 21 -7.76 -38.24 -32.68
N PHE A 22 -8.66 -39.22 -32.79
CA PHE A 22 -8.67 -40.38 -31.91
C PHE A 22 -7.41 -41.21 -32.12
N LEU A 23 -6.80 -41.62 -31.01
CA LEU A 23 -5.53 -42.34 -31.00
C LEU A 23 -5.78 -43.78 -30.59
N SER A 24 -5.31 -44.74 -31.39
CA SER A 24 -5.41 -46.16 -31.06
C SER A 24 -4.44 -46.55 -29.94
N ASN A 25 -4.71 -47.66 -29.26
CA ASN A 25 -3.77 -48.22 -28.28
C ASN A 25 -2.37 -48.41 -28.90
N ASN A 26 -1.32 -48.04 -28.16
CA ASN A 26 0.07 -47.99 -28.62
C ASN A 26 0.34 -47.07 -29.83
N ALA A 27 -0.56 -46.13 -30.15
CA ALA A 27 -0.28 -45.12 -31.17
C ALA A 27 0.88 -44.22 -30.73
N THR A 28 1.84 -44.04 -31.65
CA THR A 28 2.99 -43.12 -31.49
C THR A 28 2.79 -41.81 -32.26
N SER A 29 1.55 -41.53 -32.66
CA SER A 29 1.19 -40.35 -33.46
C SER A 29 1.28 -39.02 -32.71
N VAL A 30 1.55 -39.05 -31.40
CA VAL A 30 1.99 -37.89 -30.62
C VAL A 30 3.44 -38.14 -30.23
N THR A 31 4.34 -37.28 -30.71
CA THR A 31 5.79 -37.48 -30.58
C THR A 31 6.14 -37.63 -29.10
N GLY A 32 6.87 -38.68 -28.74
CA GLY A 32 7.32 -38.90 -27.36
C GLY A 32 6.26 -39.47 -26.41
N TRP A 33 5.02 -39.71 -26.85
CA TRP A 33 3.95 -40.27 -26.01
C TRP A 33 3.38 -41.56 -26.60
N THR A 34 2.95 -42.47 -25.73
CA THR A 34 2.29 -43.73 -26.09
C THR A 34 0.91 -43.77 -25.44
N VAL A 35 -0.10 -44.09 -26.24
CA VAL A 35 -1.48 -44.23 -25.75
C VAL A 35 -1.68 -45.58 -25.08
N ILE A 36 -2.39 -45.55 -23.95
CA ILE A 36 -2.83 -46.73 -23.19
C ILE A 36 -4.36 -46.76 -23.23
N ASP A 37 -4.92 -47.89 -23.61
CA ASP A 37 -6.37 -48.11 -23.69
C ASP A 37 -6.65 -49.51 -23.13
N ASP A 38 -7.50 -49.61 -22.11
CA ASP A 38 -7.91 -50.88 -21.49
C ASP A 38 -9.01 -51.61 -22.27
N GLY A 39 -9.49 -51.00 -23.35
CA GLY A 39 -10.56 -51.52 -24.21
C GLY A 39 -11.97 -51.22 -23.70
N VAL A 40 -12.11 -50.42 -22.63
CA VAL A 40 -13.38 -50.07 -21.98
C VAL A 40 -13.61 -48.56 -22.07
N GLY A 41 -14.21 -48.09 -23.17
CA GLY A 41 -14.56 -46.68 -23.30
C GLY A 41 -14.30 -46.10 -24.68
N GLU A 42 -14.16 -44.78 -24.74
CA GLU A 42 -13.73 -44.08 -25.95
C GLU A 42 -12.21 -43.91 -25.95
N ARG A 43 -11.62 -43.88 -27.14
CA ARG A 43 -10.18 -43.66 -27.29
C ARG A 43 -9.79 -42.26 -26.85
N PRO A 44 -8.58 -42.03 -26.30
CA PRO A 44 -8.10 -40.68 -26.08
C PRO A 44 -7.88 -40.01 -27.44
N TYR A 45 -7.91 -38.68 -27.45
CA TYR A 45 -7.77 -37.93 -28.69
C TYR A 45 -6.95 -36.66 -28.51
N LEU A 46 -6.16 -36.35 -29.53
CA LEU A 46 -5.46 -35.07 -29.63
C LEU A 46 -6.44 -34.02 -30.16
N MET A 47 -6.56 -32.88 -29.49
CA MET A 47 -7.46 -31.78 -29.85
C MET A 47 -6.71 -30.62 -30.47
N ASN A 48 -7.29 -29.94 -31.46
CA ASN A 48 -6.81 -28.66 -31.98
C ASN A 48 -7.74 -27.52 -31.53
N LYS A 49 -7.20 -26.48 -30.88
CA LYS A 49 -7.98 -25.33 -30.41
C LYS A 49 -8.66 -24.53 -31.53
N ASN A 50 -8.08 -24.55 -32.74
CA ASN A 50 -8.54 -23.80 -33.92
C ASN A 50 -9.57 -24.58 -34.77
N ARG A 51 -10.25 -25.57 -34.20
CA ARG A 51 -11.24 -26.39 -34.92
C ARG A 51 -12.36 -25.52 -35.52
N PRO A 52 -12.67 -25.66 -36.82
CA PRO A 52 -13.83 -24.99 -37.42
C PRO A 52 -15.16 -25.45 -36.79
N GLY A 53 -15.93 -24.51 -36.23
CA GLY A 53 -17.27 -24.74 -35.70
C GLY A 53 -17.36 -25.35 -34.29
N GLY A 54 -16.24 -25.51 -33.57
CA GLY A 54 -16.24 -25.91 -32.16
C GLY A 54 -15.16 -25.17 -31.37
N ASN A 55 -15.55 -24.47 -30.29
CA ASN A 55 -14.61 -23.70 -29.47
C ASN A 55 -13.86 -24.63 -28.49
N TYR A 56 -12.68 -25.10 -28.91
CA TYR A 56 -11.74 -25.80 -28.04
C TYR A 56 -10.66 -24.88 -27.45
N THR A 57 -10.80 -23.56 -27.62
CA THR A 57 -9.91 -22.55 -27.03
C THR A 57 -9.73 -22.75 -25.52
N ASN A 58 -10.82 -23.08 -24.81
CA ASN A 58 -10.79 -23.30 -23.36
C ASN A 58 -10.40 -24.75 -22.97
N ARG A 59 -9.95 -25.56 -23.94
CA ARG A 59 -9.52 -26.96 -23.75
C ARG A 59 -8.05 -27.18 -24.12
N VAL A 60 -7.30 -26.11 -24.38
CA VAL A 60 -5.85 -26.08 -24.64
C VAL A 60 -5.26 -24.91 -23.85
N VAL A 61 -4.19 -25.15 -23.10
CA VAL A 61 -3.51 -24.15 -22.26
C VAL A 61 -2.26 -23.62 -22.95
N GLU A 62 -1.44 -24.51 -23.51
CA GLU A 62 -0.19 -24.18 -24.18
C GLU A 62 -0.34 -24.49 -25.68
N GLY A 63 0.16 -23.61 -26.54
CA GLY A 63 0.22 -23.94 -27.98
C GLY A 63 -1.15 -24.09 -28.66
N ILE A 64 -1.27 -25.07 -29.55
CA ILE A 64 -2.43 -25.33 -30.41
C ILE A 64 -3.16 -26.61 -30.00
N TYR A 65 -2.47 -27.54 -29.34
CA TYR A 65 -2.93 -28.90 -29.10
C TYR A 65 -2.96 -29.27 -27.61
N ALA A 66 -3.95 -30.07 -27.21
CA ALA A 66 -3.97 -30.71 -25.90
C ALA A 66 -4.49 -32.14 -26.00
N MET A 67 -4.21 -32.95 -24.98
CA MET A 67 -4.63 -34.34 -24.93
C MET A 67 -5.93 -34.49 -24.15
N ALA A 68 -6.96 -35.07 -24.76
CA ALA A 68 -8.16 -35.52 -24.05
C ALA A 68 -8.03 -37.00 -23.69
N ILE A 69 -8.03 -37.30 -22.40
CA ILE A 69 -8.01 -38.65 -21.86
C ILE A 69 -9.43 -39.09 -21.51
N ASN A 70 -9.98 -39.94 -22.36
CA ASN A 70 -11.30 -40.54 -22.17
C ASN A 70 -11.27 -41.65 -21.10
N GLN A 71 -12.45 -42.02 -20.61
CA GLN A 71 -12.64 -43.15 -19.71
C GLN A 71 -12.00 -44.44 -20.25
N GLY A 72 -11.36 -45.22 -19.37
CA GLY A 72 -10.64 -46.46 -19.68
C GLY A 72 -9.34 -46.26 -20.46
N SER A 73 -8.89 -45.01 -20.60
CA SER A 73 -7.71 -44.68 -21.40
C SER A 73 -6.72 -43.78 -20.69
N GLY A 74 -5.55 -43.60 -21.31
CA GLY A 74 -4.44 -42.83 -20.78
C GLY A 74 -3.32 -42.62 -21.79
N ILE A 75 -2.30 -41.93 -21.33
CA ILE A 75 -1.06 -41.71 -22.07
C ILE A 75 0.13 -41.94 -21.15
N LYS A 76 1.25 -42.35 -21.73
CA LYS A 76 2.53 -42.45 -21.02
C LYS A 76 3.72 -42.03 -21.85
N THR A 77 4.78 -41.65 -21.15
CA THR A 77 6.09 -41.32 -21.71
C THR A 77 7.20 -41.77 -20.76
N THR A 78 8.42 -41.86 -21.28
CA THR A 78 9.61 -42.14 -20.49
C THR A 78 10.63 -41.03 -20.65
N PHE A 79 11.30 -40.68 -19.55
CA PHE A 79 12.32 -39.63 -19.53
C PHE A 79 13.47 -40.04 -18.58
N PRO A 80 14.70 -39.53 -18.83
CA PRO A 80 15.84 -39.88 -18.00
C PRO A 80 15.72 -39.28 -16.60
N VAL A 81 16.18 -40.03 -15.59
CA VAL A 81 16.29 -39.54 -14.20
C VAL A 81 17.61 -39.95 -13.60
N THR A 82 18.10 -39.16 -12.64
CA THR A 82 19.31 -39.39 -11.88
C THR A 82 18.95 -39.84 -10.47
N ALA A 83 19.44 -41.01 -10.07
CA ALA A 83 19.25 -41.55 -8.73
C ALA A 83 19.59 -40.53 -7.63
N GLY A 84 18.67 -40.35 -6.68
CA GLY A 84 18.82 -39.43 -5.54
C GLY A 84 18.48 -37.97 -5.84
N VAL A 85 18.17 -37.61 -7.09
CA VAL A 85 17.73 -36.25 -7.46
C VAL A 85 16.22 -36.12 -7.29
N THR A 86 15.79 -34.97 -6.76
CA THR A 86 14.38 -34.57 -6.67
C THR A 86 13.97 -33.81 -7.93
N TYR A 87 12.83 -34.23 -8.47
CA TYR A 87 12.20 -33.71 -9.67
C TYR A 87 10.84 -33.10 -9.32
N THR A 88 10.44 -32.11 -10.10
CA THR A 88 9.10 -31.52 -10.05
C THR A 88 8.36 -31.88 -11.34
N LEU A 89 7.19 -32.51 -11.22
CA LEU A 89 6.21 -32.71 -12.29
C LEU A 89 5.14 -31.62 -12.16
N SER A 90 4.92 -30.87 -13.22
CA SER A 90 3.83 -29.90 -13.33
C SER A 90 3.01 -30.20 -14.58
N PHE A 91 1.69 -30.12 -14.50
CA PHE A 91 0.81 -30.24 -15.66
C PHE A 91 -0.51 -29.51 -15.43
N GLN A 92 -1.17 -29.12 -16.51
CA GLN A 92 -2.48 -28.52 -16.48
C GLN A 92 -3.53 -29.59 -16.74
N ALA A 93 -4.57 -29.65 -15.90
CA ALA A 93 -5.69 -30.55 -16.14
C ALA A 93 -7.03 -29.89 -15.84
N GLN A 94 -8.04 -30.22 -16.65
CA GLN A 94 -9.44 -29.97 -16.36
C GLN A 94 -10.28 -31.21 -16.63
N LYS A 95 -11.48 -31.27 -16.06
CA LYS A 95 -12.47 -32.31 -16.38
C LYS A 95 -13.60 -31.75 -17.23
N GLY A 96 -14.18 -32.59 -18.08
CA GLY A 96 -15.40 -32.27 -18.82
C GLY A 96 -16.61 -32.06 -17.88
N THR A 97 -17.72 -31.60 -18.45
CA THR A 97 -18.90 -31.14 -17.69
C THR A 97 -19.78 -32.25 -17.11
N THR A 98 -19.54 -33.52 -17.46
CA THR A 98 -20.32 -34.67 -16.96
C THR A 98 -20.09 -34.91 -15.46
N SER A 99 -21.05 -35.52 -14.75
CA SER A 99 -20.89 -35.87 -13.34
C SER A 99 -20.35 -37.30 -13.16
N GLY A 100 -19.85 -37.64 -11.96
CA GLY A 100 -19.47 -39.01 -11.61
C GLY A 100 -18.13 -39.50 -12.20
N TYR A 101 -17.12 -38.63 -12.25
CA TYR A 101 -15.74 -38.99 -12.56
C TYR A 101 -15.09 -39.78 -11.42
N THR A 102 -14.22 -40.74 -11.77
CA THR A 102 -13.17 -41.16 -10.82
C THR A 102 -12.01 -40.17 -10.90
N PRO A 103 -11.22 -40.05 -9.82
CA PRO A 103 -10.02 -39.20 -9.83
C PRO A 103 -9.06 -39.56 -10.97
N LEU A 104 -8.41 -38.55 -11.55
CA LEU A 104 -7.36 -38.78 -12.54
C LEU A 104 -6.18 -39.49 -11.86
N GLU A 105 -5.77 -40.64 -12.40
CA GLU A 105 -4.62 -41.41 -11.92
C GLU A 105 -3.36 -40.92 -12.61
N VAL A 106 -2.34 -40.53 -11.82
CA VAL A 106 -1.03 -40.15 -12.33
C VAL A 106 0.03 -40.97 -11.61
N SER A 107 0.87 -41.66 -12.37
CA SER A 107 1.97 -42.43 -11.82
C SER A 107 3.29 -42.01 -12.43
N VAL A 108 4.31 -41.79 -11.60
CA VAL A 108 5.67 -41.42 -12.03
C VAL A 108 6.71 -42.07 -11.13
N ALA A 109 7.71 -42.75 -11.71
CA ALA A 109 8.84 -43.33 -10.97
C ALA A 109 8.46 -44.24 -9.76
N GLY A 110 7.33 -44.95 -9.83
CA GLY A 110 6.83 -45.81 -8.75
C GLY A 110 5.91 -45.12 -7.73
N PHE A 111 5.74 -43.80 -7.84
CA PHE A 111 4.68 -43.06 -7.16
C PHE A 111 3.36 -43.20 -7.91
N ASN A 112 2.26 -43.35 -7.18
CA ASN A 112 0.90 -43.36 -7.71
C ASN A 112 0.06 -42.33 -6.93
N ALA A 113 -0.47 -41.32 -7.60
CA ALA A 113 -1.43 -40.35 -7.06
C ALA A 113 -2.75 -40.40 -7.80
N THR A 114 -3.79 -39.97 -7.08
CA THR A 114 -5.11 -39.71 -7.62
C THR A 114 -5.49 -38.26 -7.35
N PHE A 115 -5.93 -37.54 -8.38
CA PHE A 115 -6.30 -36.13 -8.29
C PHE A 115 -7.82 -36.00 -8.23
N THR A 116 -8.35 -35.68 -7.06
CA THR A 116 -9.79 -35.60 -6.76
C THR A 116 -10.37 -34.20 -6.94
N THR A 117 -9.54 -33.17 -6.97
CA THR A 117 -9.93 -31.75 -6.93
C THR A 117 -10.06 -31.07 -8.30
N ILE A 118 -9.81 -31.81 -9.39
CA ILE A 118 -9.88 -31.26 -10.76
C ILE A 118 -11.30 -30.77 -11.05
N THR A 119 -11.41 -29.53 -11.53
CA THR A 119 -12.69 -28.86 -11.86
C THR A 119 -12.86 -28.66 -13.36
N GLY A 120 -13.94 -27.99 -13.76
CA GLY A 120 -14.28 -27.72 -15.17
C GLY A 120 -13.45 -26.62 -15.84
N SER A 121 -12.40 -26.13 -15.17
CA SER A 121 -11.39 -25.22 -15.71
C SER A 121 -10.00 -25.81 -15.47
N PHE A 122 -9.02 -25.43 -16.29
CA PHE A 122 -7.64 -25.90 -16.14
C PHE A 122 -7.05 -25.47 -14.80
N GLN A 123 -6.41 -26.43 -14.14
CA GLN A 123 -5.72 -26.25 -12.89
C GLN A 123 -4.30 -26.78 -13.02
N LEU A 124 -3.34 -26.00 -12.51
CA LEU A 124 -1.98 -26.49 -12.35
C LEU A 124 -1.95 -27.52 -11.24
N LEU A 125 -1.41 -28.68 -11.57
CA LEU A 125 -1.13 -29.74 -10.64
C LEU A 125 0.37 -29.94 -10.61
N THR A 126 0.96 -29.74 -9.44
CA THR A 126 2.40 -29.89 -9.22
C THR A 126 2.67 -30.96 -8.18
N TYR A 127 3.67 -31.79 -8.46
CA TYR A 127 4.08 -32.88 -7.60
C TYR A 127 5.60 -33.06 -7.62
N THR A 128 6.22 -33.24 -6.46
CA THR A 128 7.65 -33.50 -6.34
C THR A 128 7.94 -34.97 -6.05
N PHE A 129 8.90 -35.56 -6.75
CA PHE A 129 9.34 -36.94 -6.51
C PHE A 129 10.86 -37.08 -6.54
N THR A 130 11.41 -38.03 -5.79
CA THR A 130 12.86 -38.32 -5.79
C THR A 130 13.11 -39.65 -6.48
N ALA A 131 14.02 -39.68 -7.46
CA ALA A 131 14.34 -40.88 -8.20
C ALA A 131 15.11 -41.91 -7.32
N SER A 132 14.67 -43.17 -7.34
CA SER A 132 15.30 -44.25 -6.56
C SER A 132 16.64 -44.71 -7.17
N ALA A 133 17.47 -45.37 -6.36
CA ALA A 133 18.83 -45.80 -6.74
C ALA A 133 18.91 -46.81 -7.90
N THR A 134 17.79 -47.39 -8.34
CA THR A 134 17.75 -48.46 -9.35
C THR A 134 17.26 -48.02 -10.72
N ASN A 135 16.80 -46.76 -10.88
CA ASN A 135 16.14 -46.29 -12.10
C ASN A 135 17.05 -45.34 -12.88
N SER A 136 17.34 -45.66 -14.15
CA SER A 136 18.01 -44.74 -15.10
C SER A 136 17.01 -43.93 -15.96
N ALA A 137 15.73 -44.30 -15.91
CA ALA A 137 14.62 -43.60 -16.54
C ALA A 137 13.34 -43.79 -15.72
N ALA A 138 12.43 -42.82 -15.75
CA ALA A 138 11.12 -42.88 -15.14
C ALA A 138 10.03 -42.95 -16.22
N GLU A 139 8.98 -43.75 -15.97
CA GLU A 139 7.75 -43.72 -16.76
C GLU A 139 6.75 -42.78 -16.07
N LEU A 140 6.24 -41.78 -16.81
CA LEU A 140 5.10 -40.95 -16.41
C LEU A 140 3.87 -41.45 -17.15
N ARG A 141 2.78 -41.67 -16.42
CA ARG A 141 1.49 -42.14 -16.95
C ARG A 141 0.35 -41.31 -16.37
N PHE A 142 -0.57 -40.91 -17.23
CA PHE A 142 -1.89 -40.37 -16.90
C PHE A 142 -2.95 -41.37 -17.32
N PHE A 143 -3.92 -41.67 -16.46
CA PHE A 143 -4.96 -42.66 -16.75
C PHE A 143 -6.30 -42.27 -16.12
N ASN A 144 -7.38 -42.45 -16.87
CA ASN A 144 -8.74 -42.14 -16.44
C ASN A 144 -9.52 -43.45 -16.26
N SER A 145 -9.68 -43.90 -15.01
CA SER A 145 -10.38 -45.14 -14.66
C SER A 145 -11.90 -44.98 -14.51
N SER A 146 -12.49 -43.88 -15.01
CA SER A 146 -13.91 -43.58 -14.79
C SER A 146 -14.83 -44.68 -15.35
N PRO A 147 -15.89 -45.09 -14.63
CA PRO A 147 -16.74 -46.21 -15.05
C PRO A 147 -17.75 -45.84 -16.16
N THR A 148 -17.97 -46.78 -17.08
CA THR A 148 -18.95 -46.81 -18.21
C THR A 148 -18.88 -45.65 -19.22
N PRO A 149 -19.21 -45.85 -20.52
CA PRO A 149 -19.02 -44.82 -21.54
C PRO A 149 -20.07 -43.69 -21.42
N ASP A 150 -19.63 -42.50 -20.99
CA ASP A 150 -20.44 -41.27 -20.87
C ASP A 150 -19.63 -39.97 -21.10
N TYR A 151 -18.70 -39.99 -22.09
CA TYR A 151 -17.87 -38.83 -22.48
C TYR A 151 -17.09 -38.16 -21.33
N LYS A 152 -16.64 -38.95 -20.36
CA LYS A 152 -15.90 -38.47 -19.19
C LYS A 152 -14.43 -38.26 -19.57
N THR A 153 -14.08 -37.03 -19.85
CA THR A 153 -12.76 -36.60 -20.34
C THR A 153 -11.99 -35.80 -19.31
N TYR A 154 -10.71 -36.12 -19.15
CA TYR A 154 -9.73 -35.18 -18.58
C TYR A 154 -8.91 -34.59 -19.72
N ASP A 155 -8.90 -33.27 -19.85
CA ASP A 155 -8.01 -32.59 -20.79
C ASP A 155 -6.72 -32.27 -20.07
N ILE A 156 -5.59 -32.62 -20.67
CA ILE A 156 -4.25 -32.45 -20.12
C ILE A 156 -3.40 -31.68 -21.11
N ASP A 157 -2.64 -30.72 -20.58
CA ASP A 157 -1.72 -29.89 -21.35
C ASP A 157 -0.53 -29.40 -20.50
N ALA A 158 0.45 -28.76 -21.15
CA ALA A 158 1.61 -28.12 -20.52
C ALA A 158 2.35 -29.02 -19.51
N VAL A 159 2.65 -30.26 -19.89
CA VAL A 159 3.32 -31.22 -19.00
C VAL A 159 4.82 -30.93 -18.95
N VAL A 160 5.32 -30.63 -17.76
CA VAL A 160 6.73 -30.30 -17.50
C VAL A 160 7.29 -31.23 -16.43
N VAL A 161 8.49 -31.76 -16.68
CA VAL A 161 9.31 -32.40 -15.64
C VAL A 161 10.68 -31.74 -15.61
N GLU A 162 11.11 -31.30 -14.43
CA GLU A 162 12.39 -30.61 -14.25
C GLU A 162 13.09 -31.01 -12.94
N GLU A 163 14.40 -30.82 -12.87
CA GLU A 163 15.21 -31.05 -11.66
C GLU A 163 15.07 -29.88 -10.68
N GLY A 164 14.70 -30.16 -9.42
CA GLY A 164 14.59 -29.14 -8.37
C GLY A 164 13.62 -29.48 -7.22
N SER A 165 13.84 -28.85 -6.06
CA SER A 165 13.01 -28.95 -4.85
C SER A 165 12.02 -27.79 -4.71
N GLY A 166 11.14 -27.60 -5.71
CA GLY A 166 10.03 -26.61 -5.73
C GLY A 166 10.40 -25.11 -5.52
N PRO A 167 9.43 -24.20 -5.70
CA PRO A 167 8.47 -24.13 -6.80
C PRO A 167 9.11 -23.47 -8.05
N SER A 168 8.74 -23.92 -9.24
CA SER A 168 8.99 -23.18 -10.49
C SER A 168 7.78 -22.31 -10.85
N VAL A 169 8.06 -21.17 -11.48
CA VAL A 169 7.20 -19.99 -11.75
C VAL A 169 6.38 -20.20 -13.04
N PRO A 170 5.16 -19.63 -13.21
CA PRO A 170 3.88 -20.12 -12.74
C PRO A 170 2.94 -20.56 -13.90
N VAL A 171 2.00 -21.46 -13.65
CA VAL A 171 0.72 -21.39 -14.37
C VAL A 171 0.09 -20.07 -14.04
N ASN A 172 -0.52 -19.39 -15.03
CA ASN A 172 -1.18 -18.11 -14.82
C ASN A 172 -1.93 -18.14 -13.47
N PRO A 173 -1.42 -17.45 -12.42
CA PRO A 173 -2.00 -17.55 -11.08
C PRO A 173 -3.28 -16.72 -10.98
N PHE A 174 -3.65 -16.09 -12.10
CA PHE A 174 -4.80 -15.24 -12.27
C PHE A 174 -5.99 -16.04 -12.79
N VAL A 175 -7.17 -15.74 -12.24
CA VAL A 175 -8.47 -16.24 -12.67
C VAL A 175 -8.90 -15.57 -13.97
N GLY A 176 -8.57 -14.28 -14.14
CA GLY A 176 -8.87 -13.54 -15.36
C GLY A 176 -7.93 -13.90 -16.52
N ASP A 177 -8.44 -13.83 -17.74
CA ASP A 177 -7.60 -13.88 -18.93
C ASP A 177 -6.68 -12.64 -18.98
N PRO A 178 -5.47 -12.77 -19.54
CA PRO A 178 -4.61 -11.62 -19.79
C PRO A 178 -5.34 -10.53 -20.59
N ALA A 179 -5.28 -9.29 -20.09
CA ALA A 179 -5.95 -8.16 -20.72
C ALA A 179 -5.28 -7.81 -22.07
N ASP A 180 -6.10 -7.50 -23.07
CA ASP A 180 -5.61 -6.94 -24.33
C ASP A 180 -4.99 -5.55 -24.06
N PRO A 181 -3.81 -5.24 -24.62
CA PRO A 181 -3.15 -3.96 -24.38
C PRO A 181 -3.86 -2.77 -25.04
N GLY A 182 -4.80 -2.99 -25.95
CA GLY A 182 -5.40 -1.99 -26.84
C GLY A 182 -4.44 -1.54 -27.94
N ASP A 183 -4.98 -0.96 -29.01
CA ASP A 183 -4.20 -0.31 -30.07
C ASP A 183 -3.92 1.17 -29.73
N PRO A 184 -2.69 1.55 -29.34
CA PRO A 184 -2.37 2.93 -28.99
C PRO A 184 -2.31 3.87 -30.20
N THR A 185 -2.55 3.38 -31.42
CA THR A 185 -2.67 4.18 -32.65
C THR A 185 -4.11 4.53 -33.02
N PHE A 186 -5.09 4.16 -32.19
CA PHE A 186 -6.52 4.41 -32.45
C PHE A 186 -6.84 5.88 -32.78
N ILE A 187 -7.93 6.06 -33.52
CA ILE A 187 -8.48 7.39 -33.84
C ILE A 187 -10.00 7.31 -33.67
N THR A 188 -10.56 8.25 -32.91
CA THR A 188 -12.00 8.49 -32.84
C THR A 188 -12.36 9.84 -33.46
N SER A 189 -13.64 10.23 -33.41
CA SER A 189 -14.04 11.56 -33.85
C SER A 189 -13.39 12.68 -33.05
N HIS A 190 -13.11 12.49 -31.75
CA HIS A 190 -12.56 13.52 -30.87
C HIS A 190 -11.18 13.21 -30.27
N PHE A 191 -10.71 11.95 -30.35
CA PHE A 191 -9.48 11.51 -29.69
C PHE A 191 -8.55 10.77 -30.65
N SER A 192 -7.27 10.74 -30.28
CA SER A 192 -6.25 9.96 -30.96
C SER A 192 -5.30 9.39 -29.92
N GLY A 193 -4.88 8.15 -30.12
CA GLY A 193 -3.99 7.45 -29.21
C GLY A 193 -2.59 8.03 -29.15
N SER A 194 -1.95 7.80 -28.01
CA SER A 194 -0.62 8.32 -27.66
C SER A 194 0.46 8.01 -28.70
N GLN A 195 0.39 6.85 -29.36
CA GLN A 195 1.41 6.42 -30.31
C GLN A 195 1.44 7.28 -31.58
N ASN A 196 0.33 7.92 -31.95
CA ASN A 196 0.31 8.91 -33.05
C ASN A 196 1.08 10.19 -32.69
N CYS A 197 1.30 10.46 -31.39
CA CYS A 197 2.09 11.59 -30.92
C CYS A 197 3.60 11.23 -30.83
N ALA A 198 3.90 9.95 -30.59
CA ALA A 198 5.27 9.45 -30.39
C ALA A 198 6.20 9.71 -31.58
N MET A 199 5.67 9.75 -32.81
CA MET A 199 6.47 10.01 -34.01
C MET A 199 7.25 11.33 -33.97
N CYS A 200 6.68 12.36 -33.34
CA CYS A 200 7.35 13.67 -33.17
C CYS A 200 7.99 13.83 -31.80
N HIS A 201 7.39 13.23 -30.77
CA HIS A 201 7.66 13.56 -29.37
C HIS A 201 8.52 12.54 -28.63
N ASN A 202 8.88 11.42 -29.26
CA ASN A 202 9.92 10.51 -28.78
C ASN A 202 11.23 10.69 -29.57
N GLY A 203 12.35 10.44 -28.89
CA GLY A 203 13.70 10.72 -29.38
C GLY A 203 14.11 12.18 -29.22
N ILE A 204 13.35 12.99 -28.46
CA ILE A 204 13.71 14.37 -28.16
C ILE A 204 14.67 14.42 -26.97
N VAL A 205 15.62 15.35 -27.02
CA VAL A 205 16.65 15.50 -25.99
C VAL A 205 16.74 16.95 -25.50
N ASP A 206 17.25 17.13 -24.29
CA ASP A 206 17.57 18.43 -23.71
C ASP A 206 18.95 18.96 -24.13
N ASN A 207 19.37 20.12 -23.60
CA ASN A 207 20.67 20.71 -23.90
C ASN A 207 21.89 19.90 -23.41
N GLN A 208 21.68 18.89 -22.57
CA GLN A 208 22.69 17.94 -22.08
C GLN A 208 22.62 16.61 -22.83
N ASN A 209 21.81 16.53 -23.89
CA ASN A 209 21.58 15.31 -24.67
C ASN A 209 20.95 14.17 -23.83
N LYS A 210 20.23 14.51 -22.76
CA LYS A 210 19.40 13.57 -21.99
C LYS A 210 18.08 13.36 -22.72
N ASP A 211 17.65 12.10 -22.82
CA ASP A 211 16.33 11.76 -23.37
C ASP A 211 15.21 12.34 -22.49
N VAL A 212 14.27 13.02 -23.14
CA VAL A 212 13.07 13.59 -22.53
C VAL A 212 11.83 13.29 -23.37
N SER A 213 11.83 12.10 -23.96
CA SER A 213 10.75 11.54 -24.76
C SER A 213 9.44 11.53 -24.00
N ILE A 214 8.45 12.29 -24.49
CA ILE A 214 7.17 12.53 -23.79
C ILE A 214 6.40 11.23 -23.56
N ILE A 215 6.28 10.38 -24.58
CA ILE A 215 5.49 9.14 -24.48
C ILE A 215 6.25 8.11 -23.66
N THR A 216 7.59 8.06 -23.78
CA THR A 216 8.42 7.18 -22.94
C THR A 216 8.21 7.48 -21.46
N ASP A 217 8.30 8.75 -21.05
CA ASP A 217 8.08 9.17 -19.66
C ASP A 217 6.63 8.92 -19.21
N TRP A 218 5.64 9.30 -20.02
CA TRP A 218 4.22 9.17 -19.68
C TRP A 218 3.75 7.71 -19.57
N SER A 219 4.23 6.81 -20.44
CA SER A 219 3.70 5.45 -20.60
C SER A 219 3.82 4.56 -19.35
N SER A 220 4.78 4.84 -18.45
CA SER A 220 4.97 4.12 -17.19
C SER A 220 4.31 4.80 -15.99
N THR A 221 3.57 5.89 -16.19
CA THR A 221 2.85 6.60 -15.12
C THR A 221 1.52 5.94 -14.80
N MET A 222 0.94 6.24 -13.65
CA MET A 222 -0.44 5.82 -13.33
C MET A 222 -1.47 6.44 -14.28
N MET A 223 -1.19 7.56 -14.95
CA MET A 223 -2.10 8.17 -15.92
C MET A 223 -2.26 7.30 -17.17
N ALA A 224 -1.16 6.83 -17.75
CA ALA A 224 -1.18 5.91 -18.90
C ALA A 224 -1.80 4.55 -18.54
N ASN A 225 -1.69 4.14 -17.28
CA ASN A 225 -2.13 2.84 -16.79
C ASN A 225 -3.40 2.90 -15.94
N ALA A 226 -4.17 3.98 -16.01
CA ALA A 226 -5.30 4.23 -15.12
C ALA A 226 -6.41 3.16 -15.21
N THR A 227 -6.63 2.58 -16.40
CA THR A 227 -7.56 1.44 -16.61
C THR A 227 -6.90 0.07 -16.40
N ARG A 228 -5.57 0.00 -16.46
CA ARG A 228 -4.78 -1.21 -16.20
C ARG A 228 -4.55 -1.45 -14.72
N ASP A 229 -4.73 -0.42 -13.89
CA ASP A 229 -4.60 -0.48 -12.44
C ASP A 229 -5.52 -1.58 -11.87
N PRO A 230 -4.95 -2.69 -11.35
CA PRO A 230 -5.74 -3.80 -10.86
C PRO A 230 -6.48 -3.45 -9.57
N PHE A 231 -5.99 -2.51 -8.77
CA PHE A 231 -6.71 -2.05 -7.59
C PHE A 231 -7.98 -1.29 -7.98
N TRP A 232 -7.88 -0.41 -8.97
CA TRP A 232 -9.05 0.28 -9.52
C TRP A 232 -10.06 -0.71 -10.10
N ARG A 233 -9.61 -1.68 -10.91
CA ARG A 233 -10.49 -2.70 -11.49
C ARG A 233 -11.21 -3.51 -10.40
N ALA A 234 -10.46 -4.02 -9.43
CA ALA A 234 -11.00 -4.76 -8.30
C ALA A 234 -12.02 -3.93 -7.51
N LYS A 235 -11.69 -2.66 -7.21
CA LYS A 235 -12.58 -1.81 -6.43
C LYS A 235 -13.86 -1.46 -7.19
N VAL A 236 -13.77 -1.05 -8.45
CA VAL A 236 -14.96 -0.75 -9.26
C VAL A 236 -15.85 -1.99 -9.40
N ARG A 237 -15.25 -3.16 -9.61
CA ARG A 237 -15.99 -4.42 -9.67
C ARG A 237 -16.71 -4.74 -8.35
N SER A 238 -16.02 -4.59 -7.22
CA SER A 238 -16.60 -4.76 -5.88
C SER A 238 -17.77 -3.79 -5.64
N GLU A 239 -17.62 -2.51 -5.97
CA GLU A 239 -18.71 -1.52 -5.86
C GLU A 239 -19.93 -1.91 -6.71
N ILE A 240 -19.73 -2.36 -7.96
CA ILE A 240 -20.82 -2.84 -8.83
C ILE A 240 -21.49 -4.09 -8.27
N ALA A 241 -20.71 -5.03 -7.72
CA ALA A 241 -21.23 -6.28 -7.16
C ALA A 241 -22.05 -6.02 -5.89
N ARG A 242 -21.62 -5.07 -5.05
CA ARG A 242 -22.33 -4.66 -3.82
C ARG A 242 -23.55 -3.78 -4.10
N HIS A 243 -23.51 -2.99 -5.18
CA HIS A 243 -24.57 -2.04 -5.57
C HIS A 243 -24.96 -2.15 -7.07
N PRO A 244 -25.54 -3.29 -7.51
CA PRO A 244 -25.88 -3.50 -8.92
C PRO A 244 -26.89 -2.48 -9.46
N GLU A 245 -27.76 -1.95 -8.61
CA GLU A 245 -28.72 -0.89 -8.94
C GLU A 245 -28.04 0.43 -9.35
N LEU A 246 -26.80 0.66 -8.93
CA LEU A 246 -26.01 1.85 -9.23
C LEU A 246 -25.00 1.65 -10.35
N GLN A 247 -25.02 0.50 -11.02
CA GLN A 247 -24.04 0.14 -12.05
C GLN A 247 -23.85 1.24 -13.12
N THR A 248 -24.92 1.91 -13.55
CA THR A 248 -24.83 3.01 -14.52
C THR A 248 -24.06 4.22 -13.96
N VAL A 249 -24.32 4.58 -12.70
CA VAL A 249 -23.66 5.70 -12.02
C VAL A 249 -22.18 5.38 -11.80
N ILE A 250 -21.86 4.18 -11.33
CA ILE A 250 -20.49 3.70 -11.11
C ILE A 250 -19.71 3.70 -12.43
N ASN A 251 -20.27 3.11 -13.48
CA ASN A 251 -19.61 3.05 -14.79
C ASN A 251 -19.29 4.43 -15.34
N ASP A 252 -20.21 5.41 -15.29
CA ASP A 252 -19.92 6.78 -15.72
C ASP A 252 -18.88 7.43 -14.79
N LYS A 253 -19.10 7.45 -13.48
CA LYS A 253 -18.26 8.19 -12.53
C LYS A 253 -16.82 7.68 -12.54
N CYS A 254 -16.60 6.38 -12.48
CA CYS A 254 -15.26 5.79 -12.42
C CYS A 254 -14.51 5.92 -13.76
N SER A 255 -15.22 5.82 -14.90
CA SER A 255 -14.58 5.96 -16.22
C SER A 255 -14.27 7.41 -16.61
N LYS A 256 -14.91 8.44 -16.02
CA LYS A 256 -14.62 9.86 -16.30
C LYS A 256 -13.15 10.25 -16.10
N CYS A 257 -12.50 9.67 -15.09
CA CYS A 257 -11.13 9.99 -14.72
C CYS A 257 -10.14 8.87 -15.08
N HIS A 258 -10.56 7.60 -15.11
CA HIS A 258 -9.67 6.47 -15.44
C HIS A 258 -9.66 6.10 -16.93
N ALA A 259 -10.81 6.20 -17.61
CA ALA A 259 -10.95 5.97 -19.06
C ALA A 259 -11.55 7.21 -19.77
N PRO A 260 -10.97 8.40 -19.56
CA PRO A 260 -11.61 9.67 -19.86
C PRO A 260 -11.96 9.88 -21.34
N MET A 261 -11.10 9.40 -22.25
CA MET A 261 -11.35 9.52 -23.70
C MET A 261 -12.53 8.64 -24.13
N ALA A 262 -12.59 7.39 -23.66
CA ALA A 262 -13.72 6.50 -23.92
C ALA A 262 -15.03 7.05 -23.33
N ASN A 263 -15.01 7.51 -22.08
CA ASN A 263 -16.17 8.12 -21.43
C ASN A 263 -16.67 9.37 -22.18
N THR A 264 -15.75 10.29 -22.52
CA THR A 264 -16.09 11.52 -23.23
C THR A 264 -16.63 11.22 -24.62
N GLN A 265 -16.02 10.27 -25.34
CA GLN A 265 -16.52 9.84 -26.65
C GLN A 265 -17.93 9.23 -26.53
N ALA A 266 -18.21 8.42 -25.51
CA ALA A 266 -19.55 7.86 -25.29
C ALA A 266 -20.61 8.92 -24.99
N LYS A 267 -20.24 9.98 -24.27
CA LYS A 267 -21.13 11.15 -24.07
C LYS A 267 -21.43 11.87 -25.39
N LYS A 268 -20.40 12.09 -26.22
CA LYS A 268 -20.55 12.73 -27.54
C LYS A 268 -21.39 11.89 -28.50
N ASP A 269 -21.26 10.57 -28.42
CA ASP A 269 -22.04 9.63 -29.23
C ASP A 269 -23.46 9.39 -28.70
N GLY A 270 -23.79 9.91 -27.50
CA GLY A 270 -25.06 9.64 -26.82
C GLY A 270 -25.20 8.22 -26.28
N SER A 271 -24.10 7.47 -26.16
CA SER A 271 -24.08 6.06 -25.75
C SER A 271 -23.66 5.83 -24.29
N ILE A 272 -23.45 6.89 -23.49
CA ILE A 272 -22.93 6.77 -22.12
C ILE A 272 -23.86 5.97 -21.19
N ALA A 273 -25.18 6.08 -21.37
CA ALA A 273 -26.15 5.40 -20.52
C ALA A 273 -26.10 3.86 -20.63
N SER A 274 -25.56 3.33 -21.74
CA SER A 274 -25.39 1.89 -21.96
C SER A 274 -23.93 1.44 -21.84
N GLN A 275 -23.00 2.34 -21.49
CA GLN A 275 -21.59 1.99 -21.38
C GLN A 275 -21.34 1.26 -20.06
N THR A 276 -20.73 0.08 -20.15
CA THR A 276 -20.20 -0.66 -19.00
C THR A 276 -18.67 -0.64 -19.00
N ILE A 277 -18.06 -0.82 -17.83
CA ILE A 277 -16.61 -0.99 -17.73
C ILE A 277 -16.21 -2.43 -18.08
N PHE A 278 -16.94 -3.40 -17.55
CA PHE A 278 -16.71 -4.83 -17.74
C PHE A 278 -17.86 -5.52 -18.47
N ASP A 279 -17.72 -6.83 -18.70
CA ASP A 279 -18.76 -7.75 -19.18
C ASP A 279 -19.35 -7.36 -20.56
N GLY A 280 -18.46 -7.22 -21.55
CA GLY A 280 -18.75 -6.61 -22.86
C GLY A 280 -18.53 -5.08 -22.87
N GLY A 281 -17.85 -4.55 -21.85
CA GLY A 281 -17.65 -3.13 -21.60
C GLY A 281 -16.37 -2.58 -22.25
N ILE A 282 -15.99 -1.36 -21.87
CA ILE A 282 -14.84 -0.66 -22.47
C ILE A 282 -13.50 -1.36 -22.21
N LEU A 283 -13.40 -2.30 -21.27
CA LEU A 283 -12.17 -3.08 -21.06
C LEU A 283 -12.11 -4.36 -21.91
N ASP A 284 -13.16 -4.70 -22.64
CA ASP A 284 -13.21 -5.90 -23.48
C ASP A 284 -12.83 -5.56 -24.93
N VAL A 285 -11.97 -6.39 -25.54
CA VAL A 285 -11.40 -6.17 -26.89
C VAL A 285 -12.44 -5.97 -27.99
N GLY A 286 -13.64 -6.53 -27.82
CA GLY A 286 -14.75 -6.39 -28.78
C GLY A 286 -15.47 -5.05 -28.74
N HIS A 287 -15.21 -4.20 -27.74
CA HIS A 287 -15.92 -2.94 -27.56
C HIS A 287 -15.33 -1.82 -28.43
N ALA A 288 -16.19 -1.03 -29.09
CA ALA A 288 -15.76 0.01 -30.05
C ALA A 288 -14.92 1.16 -29.45
N LYS A 289 -14.83 1.24 -28.12
CA LYS A 289 -14.06 2.23 -27.37
C LYS A 289 -12.93 1.61 -26.54
N HIS A 290 -12.63 0.33 -26.77
CA HIS A 290 -11.62 -0.42 -26.04
C HIS A 290 -10.27 0.28 -26.07
N ASP A 291 -9.76 0.59 -27.27
CA ASP A 291 -8.45 1.22 -27.42
C ASP A 291 -8.36 2.58 -26.73
N ALA A 292 -9.44 3.38 -26.80
CA ALA A 292 -9.51 4.68 -26.13
C ALA A 292 -9.56 4.56 -24.61
N ALA A 293 -10.08 3.46 -24.07
CA ALA A 293 -10.06 3.18 -22.64
C ALA A 293 -8.69 2.65 -22.20
N MET A 294 -8.08 1.78 -23.01
CA MET A 294 -6.77 1.21 -22.73
C MET A 294 -5.64 2.24 -22.85
N ASP A 295 -5.76 3.32 -23.61
CA ASP A 295 -4.74 4.38 -23.61
C ASP A 295 -4.81 5.30 -22.36
N GLY A 296 -5.77 5.07 -21.45
CA GLY A 296 -5.85 5.71 -20.13
C GLY A 296 -6.09 7.23 -20.19
N VAL A 297 -5.44 7.97 -19.28
CA VAL A 297 -5.42 9.44 -19.26
C VAL A 297 -4.31 9.92 -20.19
N SER A 298 -4.65 10.11 -21.46
CA SER A 298 -3.69 10.33 -22.54
C SER A 298 -3.61 11.77 -23.06
N CYS A 299 -2.66 11.99 -23.96
CA CYS A 299 -2.23 13.28 -24.50
C CYS A 299 -3.42 14.11 -25.03
N THR A 300 -4.26 13.50 -25.86
CA THR A 300 -5.35 14.22 -26.53
C THR A 300 -6.48 14.57 -25.56
N LEU A 301 -6.62 13.93 -24.41
CA LEU A 301 -7.53 14.44 -23.39
C LEU A 301 -6.96 15.69 -22.73
N CYS A 302 -5.82 15.56 -22.05
CA CYS A 302 -5.28 16.61 -21.19
C CYS A 302 -5.02 17.89 -21.98
N HIS A 303 -4.54 17.76 -23.21
CA HIS A 303 -4.27 18.92 -24.05
C HIS A 303 -5.51 19.49 -24.75
N GLN A 304 -6.70 18.87 -24.71
CA GLN A 304 -7.91 19.45 -25.30
C GLN A 304 -8.73 20.32 -24.35
N ILE A 305 -8.45 20.27 -23.04
CA ILE A 305 -9.21 21.02 -22.03
C ILE A 305 -8.95 22.54 -22.19
N PRO A 306 -9.97 23.33 -22.56
CA PRO A 306 -9.80 24.76 -22.80
C PRO A 306 -9.73 25.56 -21.49
N ALA A 307 -9.11 26.73 -21.55
CA ALA A 307 -9.27 27.73 -20.50
C ALA A 307 -10.71 28.25 -20.51
N THR A 308 -11.44 28.02 -19.42
CA THR A 308 -12.78 28.59 -19.20
C THR A 308 -12.83 29.22 -17.81
N PRO A 309 -13.74 30.19 -17.55
CA PRO A 309 -13.94 30.71 -16.21
C PRO A 309 -14.36 29.64 -15.18
N ALA A 310 -14.90 28.51 -15.64
CA ALA A 310 -15.34 27.41 -14.79
C ALA A 310 -14.21 26.42 -14.45
N LEU A 311 -13.07 26.46 -15.15
CA LEU A 311 -11.95 25.55 -14.92
C LEU A 311 -11.41 25.74 -13.49
N GLY A 312 -11.29 24.64 -12.75
CA GLY A 312 -10.88 24.68 -11.33
C GLY A 312 -12.01 25.08 -10.36
N THR A 313 -13.26 25.01 -10.80
CA THR A 313 -14.45 25.10 -9.93
C THR A 313 -15.20 23.77 -9.92
N LEU A 314 -16.12 23.57 -8.96
CA LEU A 314 -16.95 22.36 -8.87
C LEU A 314 -17.64 21.98 -10.19
N ALA A 315 -17.95 22.95 -11.05
CA ALA A 315 -18.57 22.72 -12.35
C ALA A 315 -17.70 21.91 -13.33
N THR A 316 -16.38 21.90 -13.16
CA THR A 316 -15.43 21.18 -14.03
C THR A 316 -14.65 20.06 -13.32
N MET A 317 -14.66 20.07 -12.00
CA MET A 317 -14.11 19.01 -11.15
C MET A 317 -14.90 17.69 -11.29
N SER A 318 -14.40 16.61 -10.68
CA SER A 318 -15.02 15.27 -10.74
C SER A 318 -15.24 14.75 -12.17
N GLY A 319 -14.34 15.11 -13.08
CA GLY A 319 -14.35 14.71 -14.48
C GLY A 319 -15.38 15.43 -15.35
N ASN A 320 -15.89 16.60 -14.93
CA ASN A 320 -16.85 17.40 -15.68
C ASN A 320 -16.18 18.47 -16.57
N TYR A 321 -14.92 18.23 -16.98
CA TYR A 321 -14.23 19.05 -17.95
C TYR A 321 -14.95 19.05 -19.31
N THR A 322 -14.60 19.99 -20.17
CA THR A 322 -15.10 20.06 -21.55
C THR A 322 -13.95 19.88 -22.54
N VAL A 323 -14.25 19.24 -23.68
CA VAL A 323 -13.36 19.17 -24.83
C VAL A 323 -14.07 19.77 -26.04
N ASN A 324 -13.31 20.45 -26.89
CA ASN A 324 -13.86 21.08 -28.10
C ASN A 324 -14.02 20.07 -29.26
N ASP A 325 -14.92 20.37 -30.19
CA ASP A 325 -15.15 19.52 -31.37
C ASP A 325 -14.19 19.84 -32.53
N THR A 326 -13.31 20.82 -32.34
CA THR A 326 -12.44 21.37 -33.39
C THR A 326 -11.07 20.71 -33.47
N LYS A 327 -10.81 19.67 -32.65
CA LYS A 327 -9.47 19.07 -32.48
C LYS A 327 -8.40 20.12 -32.23
N THR A 328 -8.71 21.11 -31.39
CA THR A 328 -7.72 22.09 -30.92
C THR A 328 -7.07 21.55 -29.66
N ILE A 329 -5.74 21.53 -29.64
CA ILE A 329 -4.98 21.18 -28.44
C ILE A 329 -4.11 22.34 -27.96
N PHE A 330 -3.90 22.41 -26.66
CA PHE A 330 -3.27 23.51 -25.96
C PHE A 330 -1.88 23.10 -25.46
N GLY A 331 -0.89 23.95 -25.66
CA GLY A 331 0.45 23.80 -25.11
C GLY A 331 0.94 25.07 -24.43
N PRO A 332 2.03 25.01 -23.64
CA PRO A 332 2.53 26.15 -22.88
C PRO A 332 3.35 27.16 -23.72
N TYR A 333 3.54 26.88 -25.02
CA TYR A 333 4.38 27.66 -25.94
C TYR A 333 3.55 28.36 -27.01
N GLY A 334 4.06 29.45 -27.57
CA GLY A 334 3.39 30.23 -28.62
C GLY A 334 2.55 31.41 -28.13
N ASP A 335 2.77 31.88 -26.90
CA ASP A 335 2.21 33.13 -26.38
C ASP A 335 2.68 34.34 -27.22
N PRO A 336 1.95 35.46 -27.33
CA PRO A 336 2.44 36.65 -28.03
C PRO A 336 3.78 37.14 -27.42
N GLY A 337 4.85 37.05 -28.22
CA GLY A 337 6.23 37.35 -27.79
C GLY A 337 7.15 36.12 -27.71
N ASP A 338 6.59 34.92 -27.80
CA ASP A 338 7.33 33.66 -27.92
C ASP A 338 7.60 33.29 -29.41
N THR A 339 8.51 32.34 -29.64
CA THR A 339 8.71 31.75 -30.97
C THR A 339 7.42 31.10 -31.46
N ALA A 340 6.96 31.51 -32.64
CA ALA A 340 5.74 31.02 -33.26
C ALA A 340 5.71 29.47 -33.35
N LEU A 341 4.54 28.89 -33.12
CA LEU A 341 4.34 27.44 -33.26
C LEU A 341 4.36 27.05 -34.73
N PHE A 342 5.17 26.04 -35.06
CA PHE A 342 5.10 25.39 -36.37
C PHE A 342 4.02 24.29 -36.34
N THR A 343 2.82 24.64 -36.79
CA THR A 343 1.60 23.83 -36.57
C THR A 343 1.43 22.69 -37.59
N MET A 344 1.92 22.85 -38.82
CA MET A 344 1.60 21.97 -39.95
C MET A 344 1.95 20.49 -39.74
N PRO A 345 3.12 20.10 -39.17
CA PRO A 345 3.43 18.68 -38.97
C PRO A 345 2.39 17.96 -38.12
N MET A 346 1.92 18.61 -37.05
CA MET A 346 0.91 18.04 -36.17
C MET A 346 -0.46 17.96 -36.85
N VAL A 347 -0.89 19.05 -37.51
CA VAL A 347 -2.16 19.06 -38.24
C VAL A 347 -2.20 17.97 -39.30
N MET A 348 -1.12 17.79 -40.07
CA MET A 348 -1.07 16.79 -41.14
C MET A 348 -1.01 15.35 -40.64
N HIS A 349 -0.41 15.11 -39.46
CA HIS A 349 -0.21 13.76 -38.95
C HIS A 349 -1.34 13.29 -38.02
N THR A 350 -1.83 14.16 -37.14
CA THR A 350 -2.82 13.80 -36.11
C THR A 350 -4.18 14.46 -36.34
N GLY A 351 -4.27 15.47 -37.20
CA GLY A 351 -5.47 16.27 -37.41
C GLY A 351 -5.73 17.33 -36.33
N TYR A 352 -4.83 17.45 -35.34
CA TYR A 352 -4.97 18.44 -34.27
C TYR A 352 -4.25 19.74 -34.59
N THR A 353 -4.87 20.86 -34.20
CA THR A 353 -4.27 22.19 -34.32
C THR A 353 -3.62 22.59 -32.99
N PRO A 354 -2.27 22.65 -32.90
CA PRO A 354 -1.61 23.09 -31.68
C PRO A 354 -1.75 24.61 -31.49
N THR A 355 -2.21 24.99 -30.31
CA THR A 355 -2.53 26.36 -29.92
C THR A 355 -1.91 26.67 -28.56
N TYR A 356 -1.53 27.92 -28.31
CA TYR A 356 -1.11 28.32 -26.98
C TYR A 356 -2.27 28.26 -25.97
N GLY A 357 -2.02 27.72 -24.79
CA GLY A 357 -2.95 27.75 -23.67
C GLY A 357 -2.24 27.90 -22.33
N ALA A 358 -2.45 29.04 -21.67
CA ALA A 358 -1.83 29.33 -20.38
C ALA A 358 -2.26 28.34 -19.27
N GLN A 359 -3.48 27.80 -19.37
CA GLN A 359 -4.06 26.86 -18.40
C GLN A 359 -3.28 25.54 -18.29
N ILE A 360 -2.48 25.18 -19.30
CA ILE A 360 -1.63 23.98 -19.26
C ILE A 360 -0.59 24.05 -18.12
N LYS A 361 -0.26 25.26 -17.65
CA LYS A 361 0.68 25.49 -16.54
C LYS A 361 -0.03 25.66 -15.18
N ASP A 362 -1.36 25.70 -15.16
CA ASP A 362 -2.19 26.03 -13.98
C ASP A 362 -2.70 24.75 -13.30
N SER A 363 -2.61 24.69 -11.97
CA SER A 363 -3.15 23.61 -11.13
C SER A 363 -4.62 23.31 -11.40
N LYS A 364 -5.39 24.30 -11.84
CA LYS A 364 -6.82 24.15 -12.20
C LYS A 364 -7.08 23.11 -13.28
N LEU A 365 -6.11 22.86 -14.16
CA LEU A 365 -6.21 21.77 -15.14
C LEU A 365 -6.28 20.41 -14.43
N CYS A 366 -5.39 20.18 -13.46
CA CYS A 366 -5.33 18.95 -12.68
C CYS A 366 -6.60 18.76 -11.83
N ALA A 367 -7.17 19.85 -11.31
CA ALA A 367 -8.40 19.84 -10.50
C ALA A 367 -9.60 19.15 -11.20
N SER A 368 -9.59 19.09 -12.54
CA SER A 368 -10.62 18.42 -13.33
C SER A 368 -10.82 16.96 -12.90
N CYS A 369 -9.74 16.25 -12.58
CA CYS A 369 -9.78 14.86 -12.08
C CYS A 369 -9.31 14.74 -10.63
N HIS A 370 -8.40 15.61 -10.18
CA HIS A 370 -7.81 15.63 -8.84
C HIS A 370 -8.60 16.52 -7.86
N ASN A 371 -9.93 16.50 -8.01
CA ASN A 371 -10.88 16.95 -7.02
C ASN A 371 -12.20 16.20 -7.28
N LEU A 372 -12.30 15.01 -6.70
CA LEU A 372 -13.38 14.06 -6.90
C LEU A 372 -14.31 14.07 -5.71
N LYS A 373 -15.57 14.37 -5.96
CA LYS A 373 -16.67 14.13 -5.04
C LYS A 373 -17.53 13.01 -5.59
N THR A 374 -18.13 12.19 -4.73
CA THR A 374 -19.00 11.07 -5.12
C THR A 374 -20.39 11.21 -4.52
N PRO A 375 -21.45 10.85 -5.27
CA PRO A 375 -22.74 10.64 -4.63
C PRO A 375 -22.62 9.51 -3.62
N TYR A 376 -23.39 9.59 -2.54
CA TYR A 376 -23.40 8.55 -1.52
C TYR A 376 -24.80 8.00 -1.30
N VAL A 377 -24.87 6.74 -0.87
CA VAL A 377 -26.11 5.98 -0.74
C VAL A 377 -26.32 5.43 0.67
N ASP A 378 -27.59 5.20 1.00
CA ASP A 378 -27.98 4.48 2.20
C ASP A 378 -27.79 2.95 2.06
N GLU A 379 -28.11 2.21 3.11
CA GLU A 379 -28.04 0.75 3.14
C GLU A 379 -28.96 0.05 2.13
N ASN A 380 -29.93 0.77 1.54
CA ASN A 380 -30.85 0.25 0.53
C ASN A 380 -30.44 0.68 -0.90
N GLY A 381 -29.30 1.35 -1.07
CA GLY A 381 -28.84 1.86 -2.37
C GLY A 381 -29.50 3.17 -2.81
N THR A 382 -30.26 3.84 -1.93
CA THR A 382 -30.90 5.13 -2.25
C THR A 382 -29.87 6.25 -2.21
N VAL A 383 -29.72 6.99 -3.30
CA VAL A 383 -28.84 8.16 -3.37
C VAL A 383 -29.36 9.27 -2.44
N LEU A 384 -28.52 9.69 -1.49
CA LEU A 384 -28.87 10.70 -0.48
C LEU A 384 -28.31 12.10 -0.81
N SER A 385 -27.24 12.19 -1.59
CA SER A 385 -26.71 13.47 -2.08
C SER A 385 -27.69 14.13 -3.04
N THR A 386 -28.01 15.41 -2.81
CA THR A 386 -29.02 16.16 -3.60
C THR A 386 -28.41 17.20 -4.54
N THR A 387 -27.17 17.59 -4.30
CA THR A 387 -26.40 18.59 -5.05
C THR A 387 -24.93 18.18 -5.14
N PRO A 388 -24.16 18.65 -6.14
CA PRO A 388 -22.70 18.43 -6.20
C PRO A 388 -21.96 18.89 -4.95
N GLU A 389 -22.43 19.95 -4.29
CA GLU A 389 -21.88 20.46 -3.04
C GLU A 389 -22.09 19.48 -1.88
N SER A 390 -23.20 18.74 -1.87
CA SER A 390 -23.52 17.72 -0.86
C SER A 390 -22.88 16.35 -1.12
N GLU A 391 -22.24 16.14 -2.27
CA GLU A 391 -21.50 14.89 -2.55
C GLU A 391 -20.33 14.71 -1.56
N PHE A 392 -19.97 13.47 -1.28
CA PHE A 392 -18.86 13.15 -0.38
C PHE A 392 -17.52 13.49 -1.05
N PRO A 393 -16.62 14.25 -0.40
CA PRO A 393 -15.32 14.63 -0.97
C PRO A 393 -14.30 13.48 -0.94
N GLU A 394 -14.48 12.45 -1.77
CA GLU A 394 -13.61 11.26 -1.83
C GLU A 394 -12.12 11.61 -1.97
N GLN A 395 -11.78 12.56 -2.85
CA GLN A 395 -10.41 12.99 -3.10
C GLN A 395 -10.35 14.49 -3.34
N THR A 396 -9.59 15.24 -2.53
CA THR A 396 -9.54 16.70 -2.61
C THR A 396 -8.13 17.33 -2.66
N PRO A 397 -7.12 16.74 -3.35
CA PRO A 397 -5.76 17.29 -3.36
C PRO A 397 -5.67 18.73 -3.88
N TYR A 398 -6.50 19.11 -4.87
CA TYR A 398 -6.53 20.50 -5.35
C TYR A 398 -7.05 21.47 -4.29
N MET A 399 -8.18 21.18 -3.64
CA MET A 399 -8.73 22.03 -2.58
C MET A 399 -7.83 22.06 -1.34
N GLU A 400 -7.16 20.95 -1.00
CA GLU A 400 -6.13 20.91 0.04
C GLU A 400 -4.96 21.84 -0.32
N TRP A 401 -4.52 21.84 -1.58
CA TRP A 401 -3.48 22.74 -2.07
C TRP A 401 -3.87 24.22 -2.04
N GLU A 402 -5.12 24.55 -2.34
CA GLU A 402 -5.65 25.91 -2.22
C GLU A 402 -5.58 26.45 -0.78
N GLN A 403 -5.57 25.56 0.22
CA GLN A 403 -5.42 25.94 1.64
C GLN A 403 -3.95 26.08 2.07
N SER A 404 -2.98 25.87 1.18
CA SER A 404 -1.56 25.91 1.52
C SER A 404 -0.88 27.20 1.06
N SER A 405 0.30 27.46 1.59
CA SER A 405 1.19 28.52 1.10
C SER A 405 1.72 28.26 -0.33
N TYR A 406 1.64 27.02 -0.82
CA TYR A 406 2.14 26.63 -2.14
C TYR A 406 1.34 27.24 -3.29
N VAL A 407 0.10 27.67 -3.06
CA VAL A 407 -0.75 28.34 -4.06
C VAL A 407 -0.04 29.53 -4.73
N SER A 408 0.84 30.19 -3.98
CA SER A 408 1.64 31.34 -4.44
C SER A 408 3.06 30.99 -4.93
N GLN A 409 3.49 29.74 -4.74
CA GLN A 409 4.88 29.31 -4.92
C GLN A 409 5.06 28.35 -6.10
N LYS A 410 4.24 27.29 -6.16
CA LYS A 410 4.34 26.22 -7.17
C LYS A 410 2.97 25.65 -7.50
N SER A 411 2.70 25.51 -8.80
CA SER A 411 1.54 24.75 -9.29
C SER A 411 1.74 23.24 -9.15
N CYS A 412 0.68 22.46 -9.32
CA CYS A 412 0.75 20.99 -9.36
C CYS A 412 1.82 20.51 -10.34
N GLN A 413 1.83 21.06 -11.56
CA GLN A 413 2.82 20.76 -12.58
C GLN A 413 4.22 21.21 -12.18
N GLY A 414 4.36 22.24 -11.34
CA GLY A 414 5.65 22.70 -10.84
C GLY A 414 6.32 21.72 -9.87
N CYS A 415 5.54 20.84 -9.22
CA CYS A 415 6.05 19.80 -8.32
C CYS A 415 6.07 18.42 -8.97
N HIS A 416 5.05 18.07 -9.75
CA HIS A 416 4.85 16.71 -10.28
C HIS A 416 5.38 16.50 -11.70
N MET A 417 5.90 17.55 -12.36
CA MET A 417 6.55 17.45 -13.67
C MET A 417 7.93 18.10 -13.60
N SER A 418 8.99 17.28 -13.66
CA SER A 418 10.37 17.77 -13.61
C SER A 418 10.66 18.75 -14.75
N ARG A 419 11.61 19.68 -14.54
CA ARG A 419 11.92 20.75 -15.51
C ARG A 419 13.32 20.58 -16.11
N THR A 420 13.44 20.85 -17.41
CA THR A 420 14.72 20.92 -18.13
C THR A 420 14.70 22.02 -19.20
N ASP A 421 15.86 22.33 -19.76
CA ASP A 421 16.08 23.42 -20.70
C ASP A 421 16.63 22.97 -22.06
N GLY A 422 16.45 23.82 -23.07
CA GLY A 422 17.01 23.62 -24.40
C GLY A 422 16.40 22.46 -25.22
N VAL A 423 15.17 22.05 -24.91
CA VAL A 423 14.51 20.92 -25.56
C VAL A 423 13.98 21.29 -26.94
N LYS A 424 14.33 20.52 -27.96
CA LYS A 424 13.64 20.56 -29.26
C LYS A 424 12.39 19.69 -29.17
N ILE A 425 11.24 20.34 -28.99
CA ILE A 425 9.97 19.67 -28.66
C ILE A 425 9.38 18.77 -29.76
N SER A 426 10.03 18.69 -30.92
CA SER A 426 9.65 17.82 -32.04
C SER A 426 10.91 17.37 -32.79
N THR A 427 10.98 16.08 -33.11
CA THR A 427 11.97 15.50 -34.03
C THR A 427 11.69 15.86 -35.50
N MET A 428 10.47 16.33 -35.80
CA MET A 428 10.03 16.71 -37.14
C MET A 428 9.87 18.23 -37.30
N GLY A 429 10.33 18.73 -38.44
CA GLY A 429 10.23 20.14 -38.82
C GLY A 429 11.18 21.06 -38.05
N PRO A 430 11.28 22.34 -38.43
CA PRO A 430 12.05 23.33 -37.68
C PRO A 430 11.39 23.58 -36.31
N SER A 431 12.07 23.18 -35.24
CA SER A 431 11.74 23.59 -33.87
C SER A 431 12.97 24.23 -33.20
N GLY A 432 12.78 25.44 -32.67
CA GLY A 432 13.77 26.07 -31.81
C GLY A 432 13.79 25.42 -30.43
N PRO A 433 14.92 25.42 -29.71
CA PRO A 433 15.00 24.89 -28.36
C PRO A 433 14.07 25.66 -27.40
N ARG A 434 13.45 24.95 -26.46
CA ARG A 434 12.54 25.48 -25.46
C ARG A 434 13.08 25.25 -24.06
N ASN A 435 13.00 26.28 -23.23
CA ASN A 435 13.38 26.22 -21.81
C ASN A 435 12.15 25.94 -20.94
N ASN A 436 12.41 25.51 -19.70
CA ASN A 436 11.40 25.16 -18.70
C ASN A 436 10.41 24.08 -19.20
N PHE A 437 10.92 23.13 -19.99
CA PHE A 437 10.18 22.01 -20.52
C PHE A 437 9.72 21.10 -19.38
N ALA A 438 8.43 20.75 -19.39
CA ALA A 438 7.84 19.84 -18.41
C ALA A 438 8.04 18.39 -18.88
N ILE A 439 8.89 17.65 -18.16
CA ILE A 439 9.06 16.21 -18.34
C ILE A 439 7.76 15.54 -17.88
N HIS A 440 7.26 14.59 -18.65
CA HIS A 440 5.98 13.91 -18.37
C HIS A 440 6.16 12.73 -17.42
N ASP A 441 7.00 12.88 -16.40
CA ASP A 441 7.26 11.86 -15.39
C ASP A 441 6.10 11.70 -14.41
N LEU A 442 5.32 12.77 -14.16
CA LEU A 442 4.00 12.77 -13.51
C LEU A 442 3.98 11.93 -12.22
N VAL A 443 5.02 12.09 -11.41
CA VAL A 443 5.28 11.26 -10.24
C VAL A 443 4.23 11.49 -9.16
N GLY A 444 3.82 10.41 -8.50
CA GLY A 444 2.84 10.41 -7.43
C GLY A 444 3.15 9.32 -6.41
N ALA A 445 2.46 9.32 -5.27
CA ALA A 445 2.78 8.45 -4.14
C ALA A 445 2.19 7.02 -4.29
N ASN A 446 2.41 6.33 -5.41
CA ASN A 446 1.85 4.99 -5.64
C ASN A 446 2.90 3.98 -6.12
N LYS A 447 3.92 3.76 -5.28
CA LYS A 447 5.00 2.81 -5.56
C LYS A 447 4.49 1.36 -5.68
N LEU A 448 3.49 1.00 -4.86
CA LEU A 448 2.89 -0.33 -4.86
C LEU A 448 2.23 -0.69 -6.20
N MET A 449 1.37 0.19 -6.76
CA MET A 449 0.75 -0.12 -8.06
C MET A 449 1.74 -0.09 -9.20
N LEU A 450 2.75 0.80 -9.16
CA LEU A 450 3.81 0.81 -10.17
C LEU A 450 4.61 -0.50 -10.17
N ASP A 451 4.90 -1.06 -8.99
CA ASP A 451 5.54 -2.38 -8.86
C ASP A 451 4.65 -3.50 -9.40
N ILE A 452 3.37 -3.51 -9.02
CA ILE A 452 2.40 -4.51 -9.52
C ILE A 452 2.27 -4.44 -11.04
N LEU A 453 2.13 -3.25 -11.62
CA LEU A 453 2.06 -3.05 -13.08
C LEU A 453 3.33 -3.56 -13.77
N ASN A 454 4.51 -3.28 -13.20
CA ASN A 454 5.77 -3.72 -13.76
C ASN A 454 5.96 -5.24 -13.73
N ASN A 455 5.48 -5.91 -12.67
CA ASN A 455 5.66 -7.35 -12.48
C ASN A 455 4.58 -8.20 -13.16
N ASN A 456 3.45 -7.59 -13.54
CA ASN A 456 2.28 -8.29 -14.10
C ASN A 456 1.89 -7.76 -15.49
N LYS A 457 2.87 -7.30 -16.28
CA LYS A 457 2.61 -6.60 -17.54
C LYS A 457 1.73 -7.37 -18.51
N ALA A 458 2.01 -8.66 -18.69
CA ALA A 458 1.25 -9.50 -19.60
C ALA A 458 -0.22 -9.64 -19.15
N GLN A 459 -0.46 -9.84 -17.85
CA GLN A 459 -1.81 -9.97 -17.31
C GLN A 459 -2.61 -8.67 -17.42
N LEU A 460 -1.95 -7.52 -17.24
CA LEU A 460 -2.59 -6.21 -17.19
C LEU A 460 -2.55 -5.45 -18.52
N GLY A 461 -2.05 -6.05 -19.59
CA GLY A 461 -1.95 -5.41 -20.91
C GLY A 461 -1.00 -4.21 -20.94
N VAL A 462 0.02 -4.18 -20.08
CA VAL A 462 0.94 -3.03 -19.94
C VAL A 462 1.97 -3.00 -21.07
N LEU A 463 2.04 -1.86 -21.75
CA LEU A 463 2.96 -1.66 -22.89
C LEU A 463 4.35 -1.12 -22.49
N SER A 464 4.44 -0.37 -21.39
CA SER A 464 5.67 0.36 -21.04
C SER A 464 6.75 -0.53 -20.44
N ASN A 465 8.00 -0.19 -20.74
CA ASN A 465 9.19 -0.78 -20.12
C ASN A 465 9.92 0.18 -19.17
N ASN A 466 9.42 1.40 -18.95
CA ASN A 466 10.14 2.43 -18.19
C ASN A 466 9.77 2.50 -16.69
N PHE A 467 9.05 1.51 -16.16
CA PHE A 467 8.65 1.48 -14.75
C PHE A 467 9.81 1.58 -13.74
N PRO A 468 10.97 0.93 -13.92
CA PRO A 468 12.08 1.07 -12.97
C PRO A 468 12.51 2.54 -12.76
N GLU A 469 12.51 3.35 -13.83
CA GLU A 469 12.83 4.77 -13.72
C GLU A 469 11.71 5.54 -13.00
N THR A 470 10.44 5.31 -13.36
CA THR A 470 9.29 5.95 -12.70
C THR A 470 9.18 5.59 -11.22
N ILE A 471 9.47 4.32 -10.85
CA ILE A 471 9.51 3.85 -9.46
C ILE A 471 10.64 4.55 -8.69
N ALA A 472 11.83 4.69 -9.29
CA ALA A 472 12.95 5.40 -8.66
C ALA A 472 12.63 6.89 -8.44
N LYS A 473 12.03 7.57 -9.43
CA LYS A 473 11.56 8.96 -9.29
C LYS A 473 10.47 9.09 -8.21
N THR A 474 9.55 8.13 -8.15
CA THR A 474 8.50 8.06 -7.11
C THR A 474 9.09 7.89 -5.71
N ASP A 475 10.06 7.01 -5.54
CA ASP A 475 10.77 6.79 -4.27
C ASP A 475 11.52 8.05 -3.81
N SER A 476 12.20 8.74 -4.74
CA SER A 476 12.85 10.02 -4.46
C SER A 476 11.85 11.12 -4.07
N MET A 477 10.69 11.18 -4.72
CA MET A 477 9.63 12.13 -4.39
C MET A 477 9.06 11.86 -2.99
N LEU A 478 8.79 10.59 -2.67
CA LEU A 478 8.30 10.16 -1.35
C LEU A 478 9.28 10.53 -0.24
N LYS A 479 10.58 10.27 -0.42
CA LYS A 479 11.63 10.63 0.55
C LYS A 479 11.81 12.13 0.74
N GLY A 480 11.38 12.94 -0.22
CA GLY A 480 11.36 14.39 -0.13
C GLY A 480 10.07 14.97 0.45
N ALA A 481 9.06 14.14 0.76
CA ALA A 481 7.73 14.61 1.15
C ALA A 481 7.62 15.02 2.62
N ALA A 482 8.49 14.52 3.49
CA ALA A 482 8.45 14.81 4.92
C ALA A 482 9.84 14.68 5.58
N THR A 483 9.93 15.18 6.81
CA THR A 483 11.09 14.92 7.69
C THR A 483 10.62 14.61 9.11
N VAL A 484 11.34 13.71 9.80
CA VAL A 484 11.18 13.44 11.23
C VAL A 484 12.33 14.09 11.97
N THR A 485 12.04 14.87 13.02
CA THR A 485 13.06 15.53 13.84
C THR A 485 12.73 15.38 15.32
N VAL A 486 13.75 15.20 16.16
CA VAL A 486 13.58 15.27 17.62
C VAL A 486 13.66 16.73 18.04
N VAL A 487 12.64 17.23 18.75
CA VAL A 487 12.58 18.63 19.19
C VAL A 487 12.77 18.79 20.69
N GLU A 488 12.61 17.73 21.46
CA GLU A 488 12.83 17.73 22.90
C GLU A 488 13.23 16.34 23.39
N GLN A 489 14.14 16.29 24.36
CA GLN A 489 14.47 15.11 25.18
C GLN A 489 14.54 15.59 26.63
N ARG A 490 13.84 14.91 27.55
CA ARG A 490 13.78 15.26 28.96
C ARG A 490 14.38 14.14 29.80
N ASP A 491 15.14 14.53 30.81
CA ASP A 491 15.64 13.61 31.83
C ASP A 491 14.49 13.24 32.78
N THR A 492 13.76 12.17 32.45
CA THR A 492 12.66 11.64 33.26
C THR A 492 13.10 10.35 33.94
N ALA A 493 13.06 10.32 35.27
CA ALA A 493 13.50 9.16 36.04
C ALA A 493 12.66 7.90 35.68
N GLY A 494 13.33 6.81 35.33
CA GLY A 494 12.69 5.54 34.96
C GLY A 494 11.95 5.53 33.61
N ALA A 495 12.10 6.55 32.76
CA ALA A 495 11.46 6.60 31.45
C ALA A 495 12.33 7.28 30.38
N LEU A 496 12.07 6.95 29.11
CA LEU A 496 12.48 7.77 27.98
C LEU A 496 11.39 8.81 27.73
N ASP A 497 11.76 10.09 27.64
CA ASP A 497 10.83 11.21 27.42
C ASP A 497 11.36 12.10 26.31
N PHE A 498 10.72 12.03 25.14
CA PHE A 498 11.14 12.79 23.97
C PHE A 498 9.95 13.22 23.12
N THR A 499 10.11 14.28 22.35
CA THR A 499 9.09 14.77 21.42
C THR A 499 9.61 14.70 19.99
N LEU A 500 8.86 14.03 19.13
CA LEU A 500 9.09 13.99 17.70
C LEU A 500 8.27 15.07 17.02
N GLN A 501 8.85 15.75 16.04
CA GLN A 501 8.14 16.63 15.12
C GLN A 501 8.16 16.03 13.72
N ILE A 502 6.97 15.82 13.15
CA ILE A 502 6.78 15.36 11.79
C ILE A 502 6.48 16.58 10.94
N ASN A 503 7.31 16.88 9.94
CA ASN A 503 7.17 18.04 9.08
C ASN A 503 6.74 17.61 7.68
N SER A 504 5.77 18.31 7.09
CA SER A 504 5.33 18.10 5.71
C SER A 504 6.01 19.08 4.75
N ALA A 505 6.55 18.54 3.67
CA ALA A 505 7.05 19.29 2.53
C ALA A 505 6.09 19.25 1.33
N THR A 506 4.83 18.81 1.53
CA THR A 506 3.82 18.74 0.47
C THR A 506 2.96 20.00 0.40
N GLY A 507 2.46 20.31 -0.80
CA GLY A 507 1.52 21.41 -1.01
C GLY A 507 0.08 21.09 -0.63
N HIS A 508 -0.25 19.82 -0.41
CA HIS A 508 -1.57 19.31 0.01
C HIS A 508 -1.38 18.46 1.28
N LYS A 509 -2.43 17.83 1.82
CA LYS A 509 -2.25 16.94 3.01
C LYS A 509 -1.32 15.77 2.67
N LEU A 510 -0.64 15.23 3.68
CA LEU A 510 0.21 14.05 3.57
C LEU A 510 -0.34 12.92 4.45
N PRO A 511 -0.80 11.81 3.86
CA PRO A 511 -1.04 11.63 2.42
C PRO A 511 -2.30 12.33 1.89
N THR A 512 -2.38 12.55 0.58
CA THR A 512 -3.57 13.16 -0.09
C THR A 512 -4.31 12.13 -0.95
N SER A 513 -5.47 12.53 -1.50
CA SER A 513 -6.29 11.76 -2.45
C SER A 513 -6.93 10.54 -1.80
N TYR A 514 -6.87 9.38 -2.45
CA TYR A 514 -7.72 8.22 -2.18
C TYR A 514 -7.65 7.75 -0.70
N PRO A 515 -8.80 7.52 -0.02
CA PRO A 515 -8.90 7.33 1.43
C PRO A 515 -8.40 5.98 1.96
N SER A 516 -7.62 5.22 1.16
CA SER A 516 -6.86 4.06 1.63
C SER A 516 -5.44 4.40 2.07
N ARG A 517 -4.96 5.62 1.77
CA ARG A 517 -3.57 6.03 2.00
C ARG A 517 -3.40 6.49 3.44
N ARG A 518 -2.29 6.08 4.05
CA ARG A 518 -1.92 6.48 5.41
C ARG A 518 -0.42 6.62 5.61
N ALA A 519 -0.03 7.37 6.63
CA ALA A 519 1.33 7.44 7.13
C ALA A 519 1.38 7.04 8.61
N ILE A 520 2.36 6.24 9.00
CA ILE A 520 2.50 5.65 10.33
C ILE A 520 3.82 6.10 10.94
N VAL A 521 3.81 6.48 12.22
CA VAL A 521 5.04 6.72 12.97
C VAL A 521 5.47 5.40 13.63
N HIS A 522 6.52 4.79 13.09
CA HIS A 522 7.13 3.56 13.60
C HIS A 522 8.31 3.93 14.50
N VAL A 523 8.30 3.50 15.77
CA VAL A 523 9.37 3.82 16.73
C VAL A 523 9.91 2.53 17.33
N MET A 524 11.24 2.37 17.25
CA MET A 524 11.99 1.26 17.85
C MET A 524 12.96 1.79 18.88
N VAL A 525 13.02 1.16 20.05
CA VAL A 525 14.00 1.42 21.10
C VAL A 525 14.88 0.19 21.26
N THR A 526 16.18 0.38 21.14
CA THR A 526 17.18 -0.68 21.27
C THR A 526 18.13 -0.43 22.43
N ASN A 527 18.47 -1.50 23.17
CA ASN A 527 19.46 -1.43 24.25
C ASN A 527 20.90 -1.44 23.70
N ALA A 528 21.89 -1.32 24.60
CA ALA A 528 23.32 -1.37 24.25
C ALA A 528 23.79 -2.70 23.59
N GLN A 529 22.97 -3.75 23.60
CA GLN A 529 23.21 -5.03 22.91
C GLN A 529 22.50 -5.10 21.54
N ASN A 530 21.95 -3.98 21.05
CA ASN A 530 21.15 -3.89 19.83
C ASN A 530 19.90 -4.77 19.84
N GLN A 531 19.35 -5.05 21.03
CA GLN A 531 18.07 -5.77 21.16
C GLN A 531 16.94 -4.77 21.24
N ILE A 532 15.87 -4.98 20.46
CA ILE A 532 14.64 -4.20 20.56
C ILE A 532 13.99 -4.50 21.91
N VAL A 533 13.84 -3.48 22.74
CA VAL A 533 13.21 -3.57 24.07
C VAL A 533 11.81 -2.95 24.11
N TRP A 534 11.50 -2.10 23.12
CA TRP A 534 10.20 -1.49 22.93
C TRP A 534 10.04 -1.13 21.45
N GLU A 535 8.86 -1.37 20.89
CA GLU A 535 8.55 -1.12 19.48
C GLU A 535 7.07 -0.79 19.33
N SER A 536 6.75 0.25 18.57
CA SER A 536 5.38 0.69 18.28
C SER A 536 5.23 0.96 16.79
N GLY A 537 4.13 0.47 16.19
CA GLY A 537 3.86 0.62 14.76
C GLY A 537 4.68 -0.32 13.87
N LYS A 538 5.03 -1.51 14.36
CA LYS A 538 5.81 -2.49 13.61
C LYS A 538 5.08 -2.93 12.34
N VAL A 539 5.79 -2.92 11.21
CA VAL A 539 5.24 -3.25 9.90
C VAL A 539 5.43 -4.74 9.59
N ASN A 540 4.33 -5.45 9.35
CA ASN A 540 4.34 -6.85 8.94
C ASN A 540 4.46 -7.03 7.42
N ALA A 541 4.85 -8.23 6.99
CA ALA A 541 5.07 -8.55 5.58
C ALA A 541 3.79 -8.51 4.71
N ASP A 542 2.63 -8.72 5.32
CA ASP A 542 1.31 -8.60 4.69
C ASP A 542 0.82 -7.14 4.61
N GLY A 543 1.56 -6.20 5.20
CA GLY A 543 1.24 -4.78 5.26
C GLY A 543 0.40 -4.36 6.46
N SER A 544 0.01 -5.28 7.36
CA SER A 544 -0.58 -4.93 8.65
C SER A 544 0.43 -4.22 9.55
N ILE A 545 -0.06 -3.38 10.46
CA ILE A 545 0.74 -2.67 11.45
C ILE A 545 0.34 -3.17 12.84
N GLU A 546 1.31 -3.70 13.60
CA GLU A 546 1.06 -4.13 14.98
C GLU A 546 0.67 -2.92 15.86
N GLY A 547 -0.42 -3.04 16.61
CA GLY A 547 -0.97 -1.98 17.47
C GLY A 547 -1.89 -0.98 16.75
N VAL A 548 -2.28 -1.22 15.50
CA VAL A 548 -3.29 -0.39 14.81
C VAL A 548 -4.64 -1.11 14.84
N ASP A 549 -5.60 -0.53 15.57
CA ASP A 549 -6.96 -1.05 15.78
C ASP A 549 -7.67 -1.40 14.48
N ALA A 550 -7.50 -0.59 13.43
CA ALA A 550 -8.15 -0.81 12.14
C ALA A 550 -7.63 -2.07 11.42
N ASP A 551 -6.38 -2.45 11.66
CA ASP A 551 -5.76 -3.62 11.05
C ASP A 551 -6.14 -4.92 11.78
N GLU A 552 -6.54 -4.84 13.05
CA GLU A 552 -7.08 -5.97 13.80
C GLU A 552 -8.61 -6.11 13.61
N ASN A 553 -9.31 -4.98 13.59
CA ASN A 553 -10.75 -4.92 13.44
C ASN A 553 -11.15 -3.70 12.59
N GLY A 554 -11.59 -3.97 11.35
CA GLY A 554 -11.86 -2.93 10.36
C GLY A 554 -12.97 -1.92 10.72
N VAL A 555 -13.70 -2.08 11.83
CA VAL A 555 -14.69 -1.09 12.30
C VAL A 555 -14.17 -0.16 13.40
N THR A 556 -12.96 -0.39 13.90
CA THR A 556 -12.26 0.46 14.87
C THR A 556 -11.12 1.21 14.20
N PHE A 557 -10.63 2.27 14.83
CA PHE A 557 -9.52 3.07 14.33
C PHE A 557 -8.88 3.91 15.43
N GLU A 558 -7.58 4.16 15.28
CA GLU A 558 -6.80 4.96 16.23
C GLU A 558 -7.33 6.40 16.35
N PRO A 559 -7.38 6.99 17.54
CA PRO A 559 -7.49 8.44 17.66
C PRO A 559 -6.22 9.12 17.10
N HIS A 560 -6.19 10.45 17.16
CA HIS A 560 -4.93 11.17 17.02
C HIS A 560 -4.27 11.27 18.38
N TYR A 561 -3.03 10.82 18.49
CA TYR A 561 -2.22 10.87 19.70
C TYR A 561 -1.32 12.10 19.70
N ASP A 562 -1.48 12.94 20.72
CA ASP A 562 -0.52 13.99 21.12
C ASP A 562 0.58 13.41 22.05
N GLN A 563 0.23 12.32 22.76
CA GLN A 563 1.13 11.58 23.65
C GLN A 563 0.98 10.07 23.47
N ILE A 564 2.12 9.37 23.41
CA ILE A 564 2.24 7.92 23.36
C ILE A 564 3.00 7.43 24.60
N THR A 565 2.38 6.54 25.37
CA THR A 565 2.94 5.96 26.61
C THR A 565 3.07 4.44 26.58
N SER A 566 2.48 3.80 25.56
CA SER A 566 2.48 2.34 25.40
C SER A 566 2.71 1.95 23.94
N ALA A 567 3.22 0.73 23.72
CA ALA A 567 3.60 0.22 22.41
C ALA A 567 2.40 0.05 21.45
N ASP A 568 1.22 -0.22 22.01
CA ASP A 568 -0.06 -0.36 21.32
C ASP A 568 -0.70 0.98 20.93
N GLN A 569 -0.13 2.12 21.32
CA GLN A 569 -0.58 3.43 20.87
C GLN A 569 0.23 3.86 19.65
N VAL A 570 -0.35 3.76 18.46
CA VAL A 570 0.34 4.05 17.20
C VAL A 570 -0.20 5.32 16.57
N GLN A 571 0.66 6.31 16.32
CA GLN A 571 0.24 7.50 15.57
C GLN A 571 0.08 7.16 14.08
N VAL A 572 -1.18 7.18 13.62
CA VAL A 572 -1.57 6.98 12.23
C VAL A 572 -2.23 8.22 11.66
N TYR A 573 -1.63 8.78 10.60
CA TYR A 573 -2.14 9.88 9.80
C TYR A 573 -2.94 9.35 8.61
N GLU A 574 -4.26 9.42 8.70
CA GLU A 574 -5.17 8.82 7.73
C GLU A 574 -6.53 9.54 7.70
N ALA A 575 -7.34 9.19 6.71
CA ALA A 575 -8.74 9.57 6.66
C ALA A 575 -9.61 8.31 6.80
N ILE A 576 -10.56 8.33 7.74
CA ILE A 576 -11.51 7.25 7.98
C ILE A 576 -12.88 7.69 7.49
N MET A 577 -13.44 6.96 6.52
CA MET A 577 -14.77 7.26 5.99
C MET A 577 -15.87 6.69 6.89
N GLY A 578 -16.91 7.49 7.10
CA GLY A 578 -18.14 7.12 7.78
C GLY A 578 -19.32 7.05 6.81
N ASN A 579 -20.20 6.08 7.02
CA ASN A 579 -21.43 5.93 6.25
C ASN A 579 -22.57 6.85 6.75
N ASN A 580 -23.76 6.72 6.17
CA ASN A 580 -24.96 7.46 6.58
C ASN A 580 -25.41 7.20 8.03
N LEU A 581 -24.97 6.11 8.64
CA LEU A 581 -25.25 5.70 10.03
C LEU A 581 -24.13 6.09 11.00
N GLY A 582 -23.03 6.67 10.51
CA GLY A 582 -21.86 7.05 11.32
C GLY A 582 -20.90 5.89 11.59
N GLU A 583 -21.01 4.78 10.86
CA GLU A 583 -20.14 3.62 10.99
C GLU A 583 -18.99 3.68 9.97
N VAL A 584 -17.84 3.08 10.30
CA VAL A 584 -16.71 2.96 9.37
C VAL A 584 -17.14 2.24 8.09
N THR A 585 -16.71 2.74 6.94
CA THR A 585 -16.94 2.07 5.66
C THR A 585 -15.74 2.17 4.75
N TYR A 586 -15.46 1.09 4.03
CA TYR A 586 -14.47 1.04 2.94
C TYR A 586 -15.15 1.06 1.56
N THR A 587 -16.48 1.00 1.51
CA THR A 587 -17.29 1.13 0.28
C THR A 587 -17.41 2.61 -0.06
N LEU A 588 -16.87 3.02 -1.22
CA LEU A 588 -16.75 4.42 -1.62
C LEU A 588 -18.10 5.11 -1.71
N LEU A 589 -19.10 4.44 -2.31
CA LEU A 589 -20.44 5.00 -2.43
C LEU A 589 -21.22 5.01 -1.11
N ARG A 590 -20.73 4.36 -0.05
CA ARG A 590 -21.30 4.51 1.29
C ARG A 590 -20.67 5.67 2.06
N GLY A 591 -19.50 6.15 1.65
CA GLY A 591 -18.82 7.28 2.30
C GLY A 591 -19.66 8.55 2.22
N LYS A 592 -20.02 9.10 3.38
CA LYS A 592 -20.80 10.34 3.52
C LYS A 592 -19.98 11.45 4.17
N GLU A 593 -19.15 11.08 5.14
CA GLU A 593 -18.33 12.01 5.91
C GLU A 593 -17.02 11.33 6.34
N TYR A 594 -16.08 12.12 6.84
CA TYR A 594 -14.92 11.58 7.53
C TYR A 594 -15.21 11.50 9.02
N LEU A 595 -14.99 10.34 9.63
CA LEU A 595 -15.02 10.15 11.09
C LEU A 595 -13.71 10.63 11.74
N LYS A 596 -12.62 10.54 10.98
CA LYS A 596 -11.28 11.03 11.30
C LYS A 596 -10.63 11.54 10.01
N ASP A 597 -9.96 12.67 10.08
CA ASP A 597 -9.01 13.12 9.06
C ASP A 597 -7.96 13.97 9.76
N ASN A 598 -6.88 13.29 10.15
CA ASN A 598 -5.70 13.88 10.78
C ASN A 598 -4.47 13.85 9.85
N ARG A 599 -4.66 13.67 8.53
CA ARG A 599 -3.54 13.65 7.57
C ARG A 599 -2.72 14.93 7.69
N ILE A 600 -1.39 14.81 7.70
CA ILE A 600 -0.47 15.90 8.05
C ILE A 600 -0.72 17.10 7.13
N LEU A 601 -0.89 18.28 7.71
CA LEU A 601 -1.30 19.46 6.97
C LEU A 601 -0.14 20.09 6.18
N PRO A 602 -0.40 20.66 4.99
CA PRO A 602 0.62 21.41 4.27
C PRO A 602 0.95 22.72 4.98
N THR A 603 2.14 23.26 4.72
CA THR A 603 2.56 24.55 5.28
C THR A 603 1.59 25.66 4.90
N GLY A 604 1.11 26.41 5.90
CA GLY A 604 0.16 27.53 5.71
C GLY A 604 -1.32 27.15 5.85
N PHE A 605 -1.64 25.87 6.03
CA PHE A 605 -3.01 25.41 6.27
C PHE A 605 -3.55 25.93 7.62
N ASN A 606 -4.75 26.52 7.59
CA ASN A 606 -5.42 27.01 8.79
C ASN A 606 -6.66 26.16 9.12
N LYS A 607 -6.61 25.42 10.23
CA LYS A 607 -7.69 24.54 10.69
C LYS A 607 -9.01 25.27 10.91
N ALA A 608 -8.97 26.52 11.36
CA ALA A 608 -10.16 27.29 11.72
C ALA A 608 -10.94 27.83 10.51
N SER A 609 -10.26 28.07 9.38
CA SER A 609 -10.86 28.62 8.17
C SER A 609 -11.01 27.62 7.02
N ALA A 610 -10.48 26.41 7.18
CA ALA A 610 -10.53 25.38 6.15
C ALA A 610 -11.99 25.03 5.77
N PRO A 611 -12.31 24.90 4.47
CA PRO A 611 -13.64 24.50 4.06
C PRO A 611 -13.97 23.08 4.49
N ASN A 612 -15.26 22.77 4.61
CA ASN A 612 -15.74 21.47 5.10
C ASN A 612 -15.16 20.27 4.35
N ASP A 613 -14.93 20.40 3.04
CA ASP A 613 -14.44 19.32 2.18
C ASP A 613 -12.99 18.90 2.47
N VAL A 614 -12.22 19.70 3.21
CA VAL A 614 -10.80 19.44 3.53
C VAL A 614 -10.46 19.67 5.00
N ARG A 615 -11.45 19.95 5.85
CA ARG A 615 -11.21 20.27 7.27
C ARG A 615 -10.54 19.11 8.01
N VAL A 616 -9.95 19.42 9.16
CA VAL A 616 -9.46 18.41 10.10
C VAL A 616 -10.66 17.83 10.85
N VAL A 617 -10.67 16.51 11.06
CA VAL A 617 -11.75 15.83 11.78
C VAL A 617 -11.16 14.90 12.84
N GLY A 618 -11.78 14.86 14.02
CA GLY A 618 -11.32 14.08 15.17
C GLY A 618 -10.45 14.90 16.14
N ALA A 619 -9.72 14.22 17.02
CA ALA A 619 -8.94 14.83 18.10
C ALA A 619 -7.87 15.83 17.62
N ALA A 620 -7.31 15.63 16.42
CA ALA A 620 -6.35 16.54 15.79
C ALA A 620 -6.88 17.98 15.58
N LEU A 621 -8.20 18.17 15.55
CA LEU A 621 -8.79 19.50 15.41
C LEU A 621 -8.50 20.39 16.63
N SER A 622 -8.57 19.80 17.83
CA SER A 622 -8.31 20.48 19.11
C SER A 622 -6.85 20.46 19.54
N ASP A 623 -6.02 19.66 18.90
CA ASP A 623 -4.59 19.61 19.16
C ASP A 623 -3.93 20.96 18.83
N SER A 624 -3.18 21.53 19.76
CA SER A 624 -2.54 22.84 19.58
C SER A 624 -1.23 22.79 18.79
N ASN A 625 -0.57 21.64 18.75
CA ASN A 625 0.72 21.42 18.11
C ASN A 625 0.57 20.80 16.70
N PHE A 626 -0.59 20.20 16.39
CA PHE A 626 -0.98 19.82 15.03
C PHE A 626 -1.36 21.06 14.20
N ILE A 627 -0.41 21.58 13.42
CA ILE A 627 -0.53 22.87 12.71
C ILE A 627 -0.25 22.72 11.21
N GLY A 628 -0.50 23.80 10.45
CA GLY A 628 -0.18 23.84 9.02
C GLY A 628 1.31 23.69 8.76
N GLY A 629 1.75 22.49 8.40
CA GLY A 629 3.13 22.13 8.07
C GLY A 629 3.75 21.09 8.99
N SER A 630 3.18 20.82 10.17
CA SER A 630 3.79 19.87 11.12
C SER A 630 2.83 19.32 12.18
N ASP A 631 3.24 18.24 12.81
CA ASP A 631 2.67 17.67 14.03
C ASP A 631 3.77 17.40 15.07
N GLN A 632 3.45 17.47 16.37
CA GLN A 632 4.38 17.05 17.43
C GLN A 632 3.75 15.95 18.28
N ILE A 633 4.51 14.88 18.50
CA ILE A 633 4.06 13.71 19.26
C ILE A 633 5.06 13.49 20.40
N SER A 634 4.57 13.52 21.64
CA SER A 634 5.36 13.21 22.81
C SER A 634 5.36 11.71 23.10
N TYR A 635 6.52 11.16 23.42
CA TYR A 635 6.70 9.77 23.84
C TYR A 635 7.18 9.75 25.28
N GLN A 636 6.51 8.99 26.13
CA GLN A 636 6.90 8.75 27.52
C GLN A 636 6.92 7.24 27.79
N ILE A 637 8.07 6.62 27.54
CA ILE A 637 8.25 5.17 27.57
C ILE A 637 8.84 4.76 28.92
N GLY A 638 7.98 4.32 29.85
CA GLY A 638 8.37 3.82 31.17
C GLY A 638 8.71 2.33 31.19
N GLY A 639 9.16 1.85 32.35
CA GLY A 639 9.38 0.41 32.60
C GLY A 639 10.66 -0.16 31.96
N LEU A 640 11.51 0.71 31.42
CA LEU A 640 12.83 0.34 30.92
C LEU A 640 13.85 0.36 32.08
N PRO A 641 14.76 -0.62 32.18
CA PRO A 641 15.89 -0.56 33.11
C PRO A 641 16.75 0.68 32.93
N ALA A 642 17.49 1.11 33.95
CA ALA A 642 18.46 2.17 33.74
C ALA A 642 19.54 1.75 32.74
N GLY A 643 19.88 2.65 31.82
CA GLY A 643 20.82 2.34 30.75
C GLY A 643 20.72 3.28 29.57
N HIS A 644 21.63 3.07 28.61
CA HIS A 644 21.67 3.80 27.36
C HIS A 644 20.85 3.08 26.29
N TYR A 645 20.07 3.86 25.55
CA TYR A 645 19.18 3.39 24.50
C TYR A 645 19.42 4.14 23.20
N THR A 646 19.23 3.45 22.08
CA THR A 646 19.15 4.06 20.75
C THR A 646 17.70 3.98 20.27
N ILE A 647 17.15 5.14 19.92
CA ILE A 647 15.78 5.29 19.45
C ILE A 647 15.84 5.59 17.96
N LYS A 648 15.08 4.81 17.18
CA LYS A 648 14.90 5.02 15.75
C LYS A 648 13.42 5.27 15.47
N ALA A 649 13.11 6.44 14.95
CA ALA A 649 11.78 6.84 14.52
C ALA A 649 11.72 6.90 13.00
N GLU A 650 10.71 6.28 12.39
CA GLU A 650 10.48 6.22 10.96
C GLU A 650 9.06 6.68 10.64
N LEU A 651 8.91 7.51 9.62
CA LEU A 651 7.62 7.79 9.00
C LEU A 651 7.43 6.82 7.83
N VAL A 652 6.47 5.92 7.96
CA VAL A 652 6.16 4.87 6.98
C VAL A 652 4.92 5.23 6.20
N TYR A 653 5.00 5.25 4.87
CA TYR A 653 3.87 5.49 3.98
C TYR A 653 3.29 4.19 3.43
N GLN A 654 1.96 4.09 3.39
CA GLN A 654 1.22 3.01 2.72
C GLN A 654 0.22 3.58 1.70
N THR A 655 0.24 3.03 0.49
CA THR A 655 -0.72 3.38 -0.56
C THR A 655 -2.11 2.80 -0.26
N LEU A 656 -2.12 1.56 0.25
CA LEU A 656 -3.31 0.79 0.57
C LEU A 656 -3.15 0.29 2.00
N SER A 657 -4.03 0.72 2.90
CA SER A 657 -4.09 0.19 4.27
C SER A 657 -4.53 -1.27 4.26
N HIS A 658 -4.08 -2.01 5.27
CA HIS A 658 -4.42 -3.43 5.41
C HIS A 658 -5.93 -3.62 5.54
N ALA A 659 -6.59 -2.85 6.40
CA ALA A 659 -8.05 -2.91 6.58
C ALA A 659 -8.84 -2.71 5.27
N PHE A 660 -8.40 -1.79 4.41
CA PHE A 660 -9.05 -1.52 3.12
C PHE A 660 -8.82 -2.67 2.14
N ALA A 661 -7.63 -3.28 2.15
CA ALA A 661 -7.32 -4.47 1.36
C ALA A 661 -8.17 -5.67 1.80
N GLU A 662 -8.27 -5.93 3.11
CA GLU A 662 -9.05 -7.03 3.65
C GLU A 662 -10.55 -6.87 3.37
N ASP A 663 -11.12 -5.66 3.50
CA ASP A 663 -12.52 -5.42 3.10
C ASP A 663 -12.76 -5.75 1.62
N LEU A 664 -11.82 -5.39 0.75
CA LEU A 664 -11.92 -5.68 -0.68
C LEU A 664 -11.82 -7.19 -0.94
N PHE A 665 -10.90 -7.89 -0.25
CA PHE A 665 -10.63 -9.32 -0.47
C PHE A 665 -11.71 -10.26 0.06
N VAL A 666 -12.70 -9.77 0.79
CA VAL A 666 -13.94 -10.51 1.08
C VAL A 666 -14.68 -10.90 -0.22
N ASP A 667 -14.56 -10.10 -1.28
CA ASP A 667 -15.26 -10.30 -2.56
C ASP A 667 -14.57 -11.34 -3.46
N THR A 668 -14.59 -12.61 -3.03
CA THR A 668 -13.90 -13.74 -3.68
C THR A 668 -14.54 -14.25 -4.97
N THR A 669 -15.71 -13.74 -5.36
CA THR A 669 -16.47 -14.24 -6.52
C THR A 669 -16.14 -13.51 -7.83
N THR A 670 -15.34 -12.44 -7.75
CA THR A 670 -15.03 -11.60 -8.92
C THR A 670 -13.57 -11.77 -9.34
N PRO A 671 -13.28 -12.10 -10.61
CA PRO A 671 -11.91 -12.33 -11.07
C PRO A 671 -10.97 -11.16 -10.80
N GLU A 672 -11.45 -9.91 -10.96
CA GLU A 672 -10.62 -8.72 -10.76
C GLU A 672 -10.13 -8.58 -9.31
N VAL A 673 -10.96 -8.91 -8.32
CA VAL A 673 -10.56 -8.89 -6.90
C VAL A 673 -9.59 -10.01 -6.59
N VAL A 674 -9.86 -11.23 -7.08
CA VAL A 674 -8.99 -12.38 -6.85
C VAL A 674 -7.61 -12.17 -7.47
N ASP A 675 -7.57 -11.67 -8.72
CA ASP A 675 -6.31 -11.37 -9.41
C ASP A 675 -5.53 -10.27 -8.71
N PHE A 676 -6.22 -9.20 -8.29
CA PHE A 676 -5.57 -8.12 -7.55
C PHE A 676 -5.00 -8.63 -6.22
N LYS A 677 -5.72 -9.50 -5.49
CA LYS A 677 -5.20 -10.12 -4.27
C LYS A 677 -3.92 -10.89 -4.54
N THR A 678 -3.90 -11.74 -5.56
CA THR A 678 -2.71 -12.50 -5.96
C THR A 678 -1.52 -11.57 -6.23
N MET A 679 -1.74 -10.46 -6.96
CA MET A 679 -0.70 -9.48 -7.25
C MET A 679 -0.24 -8.72 -5.99
N PHE A 680 -1.17 -8.36 -5.11
CA PHE A 680 -0.90 -7.65 -3.85
C PHE A 680 -0.11 -8.51 -2.87
N ASP A 681 -0.51 -9.77 -2.68
CA ASP A 681 0.17 -10.74 -1.82
C ASP A 681 1.62 -10.94 -2.28
N ALA A 682 1.84 -11.02 -3.60
CA ALA A 682 3.16 -11.18 -4.21
C ALA A 682 4.06 -9.95 -4.12
N SER A 683 3.52 -8.73 -4.01
CA SER A 683 4.33 -7.51 -3.93
C SER A 683 4.97 -7.33 -2.55
N THR A 684 6.23 -6.92 -2.55
CA THR A 684 6.97 -6.53 -1.33
C THR A 684 6.91 -5.02 -1.07
N GLN A 685 6.28 -4.24 -1.96
CA GLN A 685 6.26 -2.78 -1.93
C GLN A 685 5.03 -2.20 -1.20
N LYS A 686 4.46 -2.94 -0.24
CA LYS A 686 3.23 -2.55 0.50
C LYS A 686 3.43 -1.29 1.35
N SER A 687 4.64 -1.03 1.80
CA SER A 687 5.02 0.14 2.60
C SER A 687 6.33 0.76 2.11
N THR A 688 6.62 2.00 2.51
CA THR A 688 7.89 2.68 2.23
C THR A 688 8.22 3.64 3.36
N VAL A 689 9.44 3.53 3.93
CA VAL A 689 9.96 4.54 4.86
C VAL A 689 10.29 5.81 4.07
N ILE A 690 9.64 6.92 4.41
CA ILE A 690 9.79 8.20 3.71
C ILE A 690 10.63 9.21 4.46
N ALA A 691 10.76 9.07 5.79
CA ALA A 691 11.65 9.88 6.61
C ALA A 691 12.04 9.10 7.87
N SER A 692 13.18 9.42 8.46
CA SER A 692 13.60 8.81 9.72
C SER A 692 14.50 9.74 10.53
N ALA A 693 14.56 9.49 11.84
CA ALA A 693 15.50 10.07 12.79
C ALA A 693 16.04 8.95 13.69
N GLU A 694 17.32 9.04 14.04
CA GLU A 694 17.96 8.13 14.98
C GLU A 694 18.76 8.95 15.99
N PHE A 695 18.59 8.65 17.27
CA PHE A 695 19.19 9.40 18.37
C PHE A 695 19.35 8.51 19.59
N ALA A 696 20.17 8.96 20.55
CA ALA A 696 20.42 8.23 21.78
C ALA A 696 19.80 8.96 22.97
N ASP A 697 19.42 8.18 23.98
CA ASP A 697 18.88 8.69 25.23
C ASP A 697 19.21 7.74 26.39
N THR A 698 19.06 8.19 27.63
CA THR A 698 19.45 7.44 28.83
C THR A 698 18.31 7.41 29.84
N VAL A 699 17.93 6.20 30.26
CA VAL A 699 17.03 6.03 31.41
C VAL A 699 17.88 6.02 32.67
N THR A 700 17.57 6.90 33.62
CA THR A 700 18.20 6.90 34.95
C THR A 700 17.35 6.13 35.95
N GLU A 701 17.99 5.50 36.94
CA GLU A 701 17.28 4.84 38.04
C GLU A 701 16.32 5.83 38.75
N PRO A 702 15.12 5.39 39.14
CA PRO A 702 14.26 6.17 40.01
C PRO A 702 15.00 6.47 41.32
N VAL A 703 15.06 7.75 41.68
CA VAL A 703 15.56 8.15 42.99
C VAL A 703 14.53 7.71 44.03
N VAL A 704 14.90 6.78 44.92
CA VAL A 704 14.01 6.34 46.01
C VAL A 704 14.06 7.38 47.13
N ASP A 705 12.89 7.85 47.54
CA ASP A 705 12.64 8.75 48.68
C ASP A 705 11.47 8.13 49.46
N THR A 706 11.79 7.42 50.54
CA THR A 706 10.85 6.54 51.26
C THR A 706 9.89 7.33 52.14
N ASP A 707 10.28 8.49 52.65
CA ASP A 707 9.44 9.30 53.53
C ASP A 707 8.81 10.54 52.88
N GLY A 708 9.21 10.83 51.63
CA GLY A 708 8.61 11.84 50.76
C GLY A 708 8.98 13.27 51.13
N ASP A 709 10.14 13.47 51.75
CA ASP A 709 10.59 14.79 52.20
C ASP A 709 11.37 15.59 51.13
N GLY A 710 11.65 14.96 49.99
CA GLY A 710 12.38 15.54 48.86
C GLY A 710 13.88 15.26 48.88
N VAL A 711 14.39 14.45 49.82
CA VAL A 711 15.77 13.99 49.89
C VAL A 711 15.82 12.50 49.55
N ALA A 712 16.71 12.13 48.63
CA ALA A 712 16.89 10.73 48.24
C ALA A 712 17.35 9.87 49.42
N ASP A 713 16.83 8.65 49.56
CA ASP A 713 17.17 7.70 50.64
C ASP A 713 18.69 7.52 50.83
N ASN A 714 19.49 7.60 49.76
CA ASN A 714 20.95 7.45 49.84
C ASN A 714 21.69 8.72 50.31
N LEU A 715 21.00 9.85 50.38
CA LEU A 715 21.48 11.15 50.85
C LEU A 715 20.74 11.62 52.11
N ASP A 716 19.69 10.91 52.52
CA ASP A 716 18.80 11.27 53.62
C ASP A 716 19.32 10.76 54.97
N ASN A 717 19.55 11.65 55.93
CA ASN A 717 19.96 11.29 57.28
C ASN A 717 18.83 10.73 58.16
N CYS A 718 17.59 10.70 57.68
CA CYS A 718 16.43 10.07 58.32
C CYS A 718 15.44 9.40 57.32
N LYS A 719 15.90 8.46 56.48
CA LYS A 719 15.14 7.68 55.46
C LYS A 719 13.63 7.37 55.65
N LEU A 720 13.14 7.32 56.87
CA LEU A 720 11.76 6.92 57.20
C LEU A 720 10.97 8.04 57.90
N VAL A 721 11.56 9.21 58.14
CA VAL A 721 10.97 10.31 58.90
C VAL A 721 11.34 11.64 58.26
N ALA A 722 10.35 12.19 57.53
CA ALA A 722 10.54 13.37 56.71
C ALA A 722 11.19 14.54 57.45
N ASN A 723 12.35 14.96 56.94
CA ASN A 723 13.14 16.07 57.46
C ASN A 723 13.93 16.79 56.36
N ALA A 724 13.22 17.43 55.41
CA ALA A 724 13.80 18.11 54.25
C ALA A 724 14.97 19.09 54.53
N ASN A 725 15.14 19.56 55.77
CA ASN A 725 16.26 20.41 56.18
C ASN A 725 17.55 19.65 56.56
N GLN A 726 17.48 18.31 56.62
CA GLN A 726 18.56 17.38 56.90
C GLN A 726 19.37 17.77 58.14
N ARG A 727 18.70 18.31 59.17
CA ARG A 727 19.38 18.81 60.36
C ARG A 727 19.99 17.65 61.16
N ASP A 728 21.32 17.67 61.27
CA ASP A 728 22.16 16.78 62.07
C ASP A 728 23.16 17.68 62.81
N THR A 729 23.02 17.79 64.13
CA THR A 729 23.72 18.84 64.89
C THR A 729 25.04 18.34 65.50
N ASP A 730 25.15 17.06 65.81
CA ASP A 730 26.39 16.42 66.25
C ASP A 730 27.20 15.78 65.11
N ASN A 731 26.71 15.83 63.88
CA ASN A 731 27.36 15.34 62.65
C ASN A 731 27.71 13.85 62.72
N ASP A 732 26.83 13.05 63.31
CA ASP A 732 27.02 11.61 63.39
C ASP A 732 26.39 10.88 62.20
N GLY A 733 25.70 11.60 61.31
CA GLY A 733 25.05 11.10 60.12
C GLY A 733 23.60 10.69 60.31
N TYR A 734 23.03 10.80 61.51
CA TYR A 734 21.59 10.67 61.76
C TYR A 734 20.96 12.05 61.97
N GLY A 735 19.80 12.30 61.37
CA GLY A 735 19.12 13.57 61.57
C GLY A 735 18.51 13.67 62.98
N ASN A 736 18.53 14.86 63.55
CA ASN A 736 17.99 15.14 64.89
C ASN A 736 16.58 14.56 65.10
N ILE A 737 15.72 14.52 64.08
CA ILE A 737 14.34 14.03 64.26
C ILE A 737 14.27 12.51 64.46
N CYS A 738 15.26 11.77 63.95
CA CYS A 738 15.36 10.31 64.04
C CYS A 738 16.51 9.85 64.93
N ASP A 739 17.19 10.77 65.62
CA ASP A 739 18.28 10.49 66.55
C ASP A 739 18.04 11.01 67.97
N PRO A 740 17.28 10.27 68.81
CA PRO A 740 17.17 10.55 70.22
C PRO A 740 18.19 9.76 71.09
N ASP A 741 19.30 9.28 70.53
CA ASP A 741 20.40 8.62 71.26
C ASP A 741 21.53 9.59 71.60
N PHE A 742 21.30 10.43 72.60
CA PHE A 742 22.21 11.52 72.97
C PHE A 742 23.55 11.05 73.57
N ASN A 743 23.66 9.77 73.93
CA ASN A 743 24.89 9.21 74.46
C ASN A 743 25.63 8.29 73.48
N GLN A 744 25.11 8.14 72.25
CA GLN A 744 25.70 7.43 71.12
C GLN A 744 26.04 5.96 71.44
N ASN A 745 25.19 5.29 72.23
CA ASN A 745 25.35 3.86 72.55
C ASN A 745 24.54 2.94 71.63
N LYS A 746 23.89 3.50 70.62
CA LYS A 746 23.01 2.89 69.61
C LYS A 746 21.67 2.39 70.13
N ILE A 747 21.24 2.81 71.32
CA ILE A 747 19.94 2.42 71.88
C ILE A 747 19.35 3.53 72.74
N VAL A 748 18.13 3.94 72.40
CA VAL A 748 17.42 4.97 73.16
C VAL A 748 16.90 4.39 74.48
N ASP A 749 17.45 4.86 75.60
CA ASP A 749 17.26 4.26 76.91
C ASP A 749 17.02 5.32 78.04
N PRO A 750 16.94 4.93 79.32
CA PRO A 750 16.76 5.89 80.42
C PRO A 750 17.82 6.98 80.54
N LEU A 751 19.04 6.77 80.05
CA LEU A 751 20.10 7.78 80.03
C LEU A 751 19.75 8.91 79.06
N ASP A 752 19.23 8.59 77.88
CA ASP A 752 18.79 9.59 76.90
C ASP A 752 17.59 10.38 77.39
N LEU A 753 16.63 9.70 78.03
CA LEU A 753 15.50 10.37 78.67
C LEU A 753 15.94 11.34 79.76
N ASN A 754 16.94 10.96 80.56
CA ASN A 754 17.49 11.85 81.58
C ASN A 754 18.23 13.03 80.96
N SER A 755 18.96 12.81 79.85
CA SER A 755 19.62 13.87 79.09
C SER A 755 18.61 14.87 78.53
N LEU A 756 17.55 14.40 77.86
CA LEU A 756 16.46 15.23 77.36
C LEU A 756 15.80 16.04 78.48
N LYS A 757 15.41 15.37 79.57
CA LYS A 757 14.78 16.00 80.74
C LYS A 757 15.61 17.13 81.34
N ALA A 758 16.94 16.99 81.34
CA ALA A 758 17.83 18.03 81.83
C ALA A 758 17.83 19.31 80.96
N GLN A 759 17.36 19.21 79.72
CA GLN A 759 17.29 20.32 78.76
C GLN A 759 15.90 20.92 78.57
N PHE A 760 14.86 20.37 79.21
CA PHE A 760 13.50 20.90 79.10
C PHE A 760 13.41 22.41 79.35
N GLY A 761 12.78 23.12 78.43
CA GLY A 761 12.61 24.58 78.45
C GLY A 761 13.84 25.38 78.00
N LYS A 762 14.90 24.73 77.50
CA LYS A 762 16.12 25.39 77.02
C LYS A 762 16.24 25.24 75.50
N ALA A 763 16.95 26.18 74.87
CA ALA A 763 17.45 26.01 73.52
C ALA A 763 18.68 25.08 73.58
N SER A 764 18.50 23.84 73.15
CA SER A 764 19.56 22.83 73.08
C SER A 764 19.51 22.20 71.69
N PRO A 765 20.39 22.62 70.76
CA PRO A 765 20.31 22.22 69.36
C PRO A 765 20.23 20.70 69.14
N ASN A 766 20.98 19.87 69.88
CA ASN A 766 20.91 18.42 69.73
C ASN A 766 19.63 17.80 70.31
N HIS A 767 19.08 18.38 71.38
CA HIS A 767 17.96 17.79 72.13
C HIS A 767 16.58 18.31 71.67
N ASP A 768 16.56 19.40 70.90
CA ASP A 768 15.41 19.87 70.16
C ASP A 768 15.31 19.01 68.90
N LEU A 769 14.56 17.91 68.95
CA LEU A 769 14.49 16.90 67.88
C LEU A 769 13.61 17.39 66.72
N ASN A 770 12.54 18.14 67.03
CA ASN A 770 11.59 18.64 66.02
C ASN A 770 12.01 19.97 65.34
N GLY A 771 12.96 20.71 65.93
CA GLY A 771 13.53 21.92 65.35
C GLY A 771 12.73 23.19 65.57
N ASN A 772 11.87 23.22 66.59
CA ASN A 772 11.09 24.40 66.95
C ASN A 772 11.88 25.42 67.80
N GLY A 773 13.13 25.11 68.17
CA GLY A 773 14.05 25.98 68.91
C GLY A 773 14.03 25.81 70.44
N ILE A 774 13.24 24.89 70.99
CA ILE A 774 13.16 24.65 72.43
C ILE A 774 12.90 23.17 72.73
N VAL A 775 13.56 22.61 73.75
CA VAL A 775 13.26 21.25 74.21
C VAL A 775 11.97 21.22 75.01
N ASP A 776 10.94 20.55 74.51
CA ASP A 776 9.59 20.54 75.09
C ASP A 776 8.94 19.14 75.06
N PRO A 777 7.66 18.98 75.50
CA PRO A 777 7.00 17.68 75.48
C PRO A 777 6.88 17.00 74.10
N LEU A 778 7.00 17.72 72.99
CA LEU A 778 6.99 17.18 71.64
C LEU A 778 8.28 16.38 71.37
N ASP A 779 9.45 16.87 71.80
CA ASP A 779 10.72 16.12 71.68
C ASP A 779 10.68 14.85 72.53
N LEU A 780 10.06 14.92 73.71
CA LEU A 780 9.86 13.73 74.54
C LEU A 780 8.96 12.70 73.87
N ASN A 781 7.99 13.13 73.05
CA ASN A 781 7.17 12.19 72.30
C ASN A 781 7.97 11.52 71.18
N ILE A 782 8.85 12.27 70.50
CA ILE A 782 9.78 11.71 69.51
C ILE A 782 10.68 10.67 70.19
N LEU A 783 11.38 11.03 71.27
CA LEU A 783 12.24 10.09 72.01
C LEU A 783 11.50 8.82 72.43
N LYS A 784 10.28 8.94 72.94
CA LYS A 784 9.46 7.77 73.32
C LYS A 784 9.14 6.85 72.14
N SER A 785 8.96 7.40 70.94
CA SER A 785 8.68 6.60 69.74
C SER A 785 9.87 5.72 69.31
N TYR A 786 11.07 6.08 69.76
CA TYR A 786 12.32 5.37 69.54
C TYR A 786 12.77 4.52 70.74
N TRP A 787 11.99 4.42 71.82
CA TRP A 787 12.40 3.71 73.02
C TRP A 787 12.84 2.25 72.74
N GLY A 788 14.08 1.92 73.10
CA GLY A 788 14.70 0.63 72.86
C GLY A 788 15.09 0.36 71.39
N LYS A 789 15.04 1.37 70.52
CA LYS A 789 15.47 1.31 69.11
C LYS A 789 16.78 2.08 68.93
N ALA A 790 17.49 1.77 67.84
CA ALA A 790 18.62 2.55 67.36
C ALA A 790 18.15 3.81 66.61
N PRO A 791 19.01 4.83 66.46
CA PRO A 791 18.73 6.00 65.63
C PRO A 791 18.62 5.64 64.14
N GLY A 792 17.98 6.52 63.37
CA GLY A 792 17.76 6.36 61.93
C GLY A 792 16.58 5.46 61.55
N PRO A 793 16.67 4.71 60.42
CA PRO A 793 17.85 4.50 59.57
C PRO A 793 18.26 5.75 58.75
N SER A 794 19.55 5.82 58.41
CA SER A 794 20.16 6.91 57.60
C SER A 794 20.74 6.35 56.29
N GLY A 795 20.78 7.18 55.26
CA GLY A 795 21.48 7.00 53.98
C GLY A 795 22.94 7.36 54.01
N LEU A 796 23.34 8.21 54.96
CA LEU A 796 24.71 8.68 55.14
C LEU A 796 25.57 7.67 55.92
N GLN A 797 24.93 6.74 56.63
CA GLN A 797 25.59 5.69 57.42
C GLN A 797 25.35 4.29 56.81
N PRO A 798 26.40 3.47 56.60
CA PRO A 798 26.32 2.16 55.97
C PRO A 798 25.71 1.04 56.82
#